data_AF-A0A7K4GXH4-F1
#
_entry.id   AF-A0A7K4GXH4-F1
#
_cell.length_a   1.000
_cell.length_b   1.000
_cell.length_c   1.000
_cell.angle_alpha   90.00
_cell.angle_beta   90.00
_cell.angle_gamma   90.00
#
_symmetry.space_group_name_H-M   'P 1'
#
loop_
_entity.id
_entity.type
_entity.pdbx_description
1 polymer ?
#
loop_
_entity_poly.entity_id
_entity_poly.type
_entity_poly.pdbx_seq_one_letter_code
_entity_poly.pdbx_strand_id
1 'polypeptide(L)'
;MDNKILKKESKPQETVQKNEVEKSKEIGDIKNESKELKHLLSNKIESKKTIKQKQAQIKRKIEKQEAQESDKNSEPEFIKRYRQETGKRPFYRGEKTKGFLEWLKKQKEKEEEQQEEISEKSGEVQGNDEHEWTSLLEEWINRQDISEEIKTELLEKLKKYYKYREYYRLRNHLIEKFHERHQENVQDPYQYTNKEKELLELIINLTKKLNQIKPVENTLFQKFKKFRDFYNKSHKTHKEKIKAQEKQFIRHLAELYENFQLIWKELLNKNLYKSTEMTLKEKSKVRKIIEKEILTEEEQKELISILSKLPSEELNILLGLKYKLHTQNYVKWGRDYDIGVKKLMLNKHLKRNITLSQKLLNTKRENPLNFTKQEFDFFNKYNLEFKRFESRWVWMELYPDLIPIFFKEFLFPIYNRDPSVRELYNLGFGNFSNKLKKVLGMPYGQWKEEQGYYDFKKCTRCGNFLPNEKFERLRGHEEQKRGAYRSMCINCRNDVRRISIYNKKYRLIKDYLGGKCHDCGEDLTVLDGYEFHHLYPELKTATWREMKEKSYKEIVQWAFNDRIIPLCGNCHAKRTATVFSLQKELILLEKIFSFSPLDIDNLISEKIKEQIDQMRSGKNQIKKWIRKRFIYTELFFGKCIGCGKITVYNNLPALQLHHLFPELLEVKNKWYDLADFDCEIIMDIIIKERCVGICSNCHSVIGSRFQEVVEEIVNDSEFISHVKIKYKTITERINAFRIDMKKINFRSPLKLPITEEYIEKAISTIFKNLDLNIHQLEKEYLNKLKNRCYEILQQIPLEDRSLRDPYVLSGVTIYLADRLIAIESGFKPFLTQNLISKILNIDRSNFSDIYNNFLTPKFLNTKQIEYDRIIEYLKIQGKASRQEIGNLIGRSLKPTYRRLLELEKLGLIKRERNNPISNISGKGSSYTYWLIA
;
A
#
# COMPACT_ATOMS: atom_id res chain seq x y z
N MET A 1 -26.70 46.56 81.03
CA MET A 1 -25.93 45.61 81.87
C MET A 1 -25.07 44.76 80.96
N ASP A 2 -23.77 44.99 81.10
CA ASP A 2 -22.63 44.09 80.92
C ASP A 2 -22.22 43.52 79.55
N ASN A 3 -21.22 44.18 78.97
CA ASN A 3 -19.87 43.68 78.69
C ASN A 3 -19.69 42.19 78.35
N LYS A 4 -19.26 41.89 77.11
CA LYS A 4 -17.96 41.22 76.88
C LYS A 4 -17.53 41.12 75.41
N ILE A 5 -16.24 41.40 75.21
CA ILE A 5 -15.32 40.92 74.15
C ILE A 5 -14.99 41.91 73.00
N LEU A 6 -13.99 42.74 73.32
CA LEU A 6 -12.95 43.24 72.40
C LEU A 6 -12.02 42.09 71.97
N LYS A 7 -11.73 41.96 70.66
CA LYS A 7 -10.36 42.10 70.08
C LYS A 7 -10.27 41.66 68.60
N LYS A 8 -9.48 42.47 67.87
CA LYS A 8 -8.69 42.21 66.64
C LYS A 8 -9.34 42.46 65.28
N GLU A 9 -9.16 43.69 64.82
CA GLU A 9 -8.86 44.00 63.42
C GLU A 9 -7.36 43.78 63.12
N SER A 10 -7.02 43.09 62.04
CA SER A 10 -5.88 43.43 61.16
C SER A 10 -5.88 42.60 59.86
N LYS A 11 -5.99 43.33 58.74
CA LYS A 11 -5.46 43.14 57.36
C LYS A 11 -5.82 41.90 56.51
N PRO A 12 -6.29 42.15 55.26
CA PRO A 12 -5.97 41.35 54.09
C PRO A 12 -5.25 42.21 53.03
N GLN A 13 -3.91 42.25 53.07
CA GLN A 13 -3.08 42.80 51.99
C GLN A 13 -2.11 41.76 51.38
N GLU A 14 -2.01 40.55 51.92
CA GLU A 14 -1.08 39.52 51.41
C GLU A 14 -1.62 38.69 50.24
N THR A 15 -2.93 38.71 49.98
CA THR A 15 -3.54 37.81 48.96
C THR A 15 -3.48 38.37 47.54
N VAL A 16 -3.27 39.69 47.36
CA VAL A 16 -3.18 40.32 46.04
C VAL A 16 -1.77 40.22 45.45
N GLN A 17 -0.73 40.34 46.29
CA GLN A 17 0.66 40.18 45.83
C GLN A 17 1.01 38.74 45.43
N LYS A 18 0.42 37.72 46.07
CA LYS A 18 0.64 36.31 45.68
C LYS A 18 0.13 35.99 44.26
N ASN A 19 -1.01 36.57 43.86
CA ASN A 19 -1.59 36.33 42.54
C ASN A 19 -0.84 37.05 41.40
N GLU A 20 -0.20 38.19 41.66
CA GLU A 20 0.65 38.86 40.65
C GLU A 20 2.01 38.16 40.49
N VAL A 21 2.54 37.58 41.55
CA VAL A 21 3.78 36.78 41.51
C VAL A 21 3.57 35.44 40.78
N GLU A 22 2.44 34.76 40.96
CA GLU A 22 2.13 33.54 40.18
C GLU A 22 1.90 33.84 38.69
N LYS A 23 1.20 34.94 38.37
CA LYS A 23 0.92 35.33 36.98
C LYS A 23 2.18 35.78 36.23
N SER A 24 3.13 36.42 36.92
CA SER A 24 4.43 36.79 36.34
C SER A 24 5.35 35.58 36.15
N LYS A 25 5.28 34.59 37.05
CA LYS A 25 6.00 33.31 36.91
C LYS A 25 5.48 32.48 35.73
N GLU A 26 4.17 32.40 35.56
CA GLU A 26 3.53 31.71 34.41
C GLU A 26 3.90 32.37 33.07
N ILE A 27 4.02 33.71 33.02
CA ILE A 27 4.48 34.44 31.83
C ILE A 27 5.98 34.18 31.56
N GLY A 28 6.79 34.00 32.61
CA GLY A 28 8.21 33.64 32.51
C GLY A 28 8.42 32.25 31.92
N ASP A 29 7.67 31.27 32.41
CA ASP A 29 7.74 29.88 31.93
C ASP A 29 7.30 29.78 30.46
N ILE A 30 6.25 30.52 30.06
CA ILE A 30 5.80 30.62 28.66
C ILE A 30 6.87 31.24 27.75
N LYS A 31 7.64 32.22 28.23
CA LYS A 31 8.73 32.83 27.46
C LYS A 31 9.92 31.88 27.29
N ASN A 32 10.23 31.06 28.29
CA ASN A 32 11.30 30.06 28.21
C ASN A 32 10.92 28.88 27.31
N GLU A 33 9.70 28.34 27.41
CA GLU A 33 9.20 27.28 26.52
C GLU A 33 9.16 27.75 25.04
N SER A 34 8.82 29.02 24.80
CA SER A 34 8.85 29.62 23.46
C SER A 34 10.27 29.72 22.88
N LYS A 35 11.29 29.97 23.72
CA LYS A 35 12.70 30.00 23.28
C LYS A 35 13.20 28.61 22.91
N GLU A 36 12.85 27.58 23.69
CA GLU A 36 13.23 26.20 23.41
C GLU A 36 12.58 25.68 22.12
N LEU A 37 11.31 26.03 21.89
CA LEU A 37 10.62 25.71 20.64
C LEU A 37 11.29 26.40 19.42
N LYS A 38 11.67 27.67 19.56
CA LYS A 38 12.39 28.41 18.51
C LYS A 38 13.76 27.78 18.19
N HIS A 39 14.47 27.31 19.21
CA HIS A 39 15.75 26.63 19.05
C HIS A 39 15.61 25.31 18.26
N LEU A 40 14.60 24.48 18.60
CA LEU A 40 14.30 23.24 17.87
C LEU A 40 13.90 23.50 16.41
N LEU A 41 13.19 24.59 16.14
CA LEU A 41 12.84 25.03 14.78
C LEU A 41 14.06 25.52 13.99
N SER A 42 14.97 26.26 14.63
CA SER A 42 16.21 26.74 14.01
C SER A 42 17.09 25.59 13.53
N ASN A 43 17.29 24.56 14.37
CA ASN A 43 18.08 23.36 14.03
C ASN A 43 17.47 22.59 12.84
N LYS A 44 16.14 22.62 12.69
CA LYS A 44 15.43 22.00 11.56
C LYS A 44 15.61 22.78 10.25
N ILE A 45 15.70 24.11 10.32
CA ILE A 45 15.95 24.96 9.15
C ILE A 45 17.39 24.74 8.66
N GLU A 46 18.34 24.64 9.59
CA GLU A 46 19.76 24.49 9.29
C GLU A 46 20.09 23.12 8.67
N SER A 47 19.56 22.03 9.24
CA SER A 47 19.70 20.68 8.65
C SER A 47 19.11 20.57 7.23
N LYS A 48 17.98 21.23 6.96
CA LYS A 48 17.40 21.30 5.60
C LYS A 48 18.26 22.11 4.63
N LYS A 49 18.89 23.20 5.08
CA LYS A 49 19.83 23.98 4.26
C LYS A 49 21.05 23.14 3.87
N THR A 50 21.61 22.37 4.80
CA THR A 50 22.78 21.51 4.54
C THR A 50 22.49 20.39 3.54
N ILE A 51 21.30 19.76 3.62
CA ILE A 51 20.87 18.73 2.67
C ILE A 51 20.71 19.32 1.26
N LYS A 52 20.07 20.49 1.13
CA LYS A 52 19.93 21.19 -0.16
C LYS A 52 21.28 21.58 -0.76
N GLN A 53 22.22 22.06 0.06
CA GLN A 53 23.57 22.41 -0.41
C GLN A 53 24.33 21.19 -0.95
N LYS A 54 24.24 20.03 -0.29
CA LYS A 54 24.85 18.78 -0.78
C LYS A 54 24.24 18.32 -2.10
N GLN A 55 22.91 18.40 -2.24
CA GLN A 55 22.22 18.05 -3.49
C GLN A 55 22.61 18.98 -4.65
N ALA A 56 22.74 20.28 -4.40
CA ALA A 56 23.19 21.25 -5.39
C ALA A 56 24.66 21.02 -5.82
N GLN A 57 25.55 20.65 -4.89
CA GLN A 57 26.94 20.30 -5.22
C GLN A 57 27.05 19.04 -6.07
N ILE A 58 26.22 18.03 -5.82
CA ILE A 58 26.18 16.80 -6.64
C ILE A 58 25.68 17.12 -8.05
N LYS A 59 24.61 17.92 -8.17
CA LYS A 59 24.05 18.34 -9.45
C LYS A 59 25.08 19.09 -10.32
N ARG A 60 25.81 20.04 -9.73
CA ARG A 60 26.89 20.80 -10.41
C ARG A 60 28.05 19.92 -10.88
N LYS A 61 28.34 18.81 -10.19
CA LYS A 61 29.39 17.86 -10.63
C LYS A 61 28.95 17.06 -11.86
N ILE A 62 27.68 16.66 -11.90
CA ILE A 62 27.07 15.94 -13.03
C ILE A 62 26.98 16.86 -14.26
N GLU A 63 26.46 18.08 -14.08
CA GLU A 63 26.33 19.07 -15.17
C GLU A 63 27.70 19.43 -15.78
N LYS A 64 28.79 19.46 -14.97
CA LYS A 64 30.16 19.69 -15.48
C LYS A 64 30.72 18.52 -16.29
N GLN A 65 30.38 17.27 -15.94
CA GLN A 65 30.78 16.10 -16.72
C GLN A 65 30.01 16.03 -18.05
N GLU A 66 28.71 16.36 -18.02
CA GLU A 66 27.85 16.37 -19.21
C GLU A 66 28.16 17.53 -20.17
N ALA A 67 28.58 18.69 -19.66
CA ALA A 67 29.05 19.80 -20.51
C ALA A 67 30.30 19.43 -21.33
N GLN A 68 31.16 18.54 -20.81
CA GLN A 68 32.33 18.05 -21.53
C GLN A 68 31.99 17.01 -22.62
N GLU A 69 30.87 16.29 -22.49
CA GLU A 69 30.43 15.28 -23.46
C GLU A 69 29.38 15.80 -24.47
N SER A 70 28.57 16.80 -24.11
CA SER A 70 27.51 17.37 -24.95
C SER A 70 27.98 18.40 -25.99
N ASP A 71 29.19 18.96 -25.83
CA ASP A 71 29.80 19.90 -26.79
C ASP A 71 30.07 19.25 -28.17
N LYS A 72 30.03 17.91 -28.30
CA LYS A 72 30.16 17.21 -29.59
C LYS A 72 28.84 16.94 -30.33
N ASN A 73 27.69 16.94 -29.63
CA ASN A 73 26.39 16.54 -30.21
C ASN A 73 25.42 17.70 -30.46
N SER A 74 25.65 18.88 -29.87
CA SER A 74 24.84 20.09 -30.05
C SER A 74 25.34 21.02 -31.17
N GLU A 75 26.53 20.73 -31.69
CA GLU A 75 27.23 21.53 -32.70
C GLU A 75 26.40 21.80 -33.98
N PRO A 76 25.62 20.85 -34.54
CA PRO A 76 24.81 21.10 -35.73
C PRO A 76 23.72 22.19 -35.55
N GLU A 77 23.18 22.31 -34.33
CA GLU A 77 22.07 23.24 -34.04
C GLU A 77 22.57 24.67 -33.82
N PHE A 78 23.71 24.82 -33.13
CA PHE A 78 24.40 26.10 -32.98
C PHE A 78 24.89 26.67 -34.32
N ILE A 79 25.35 25.80 -35.23
CA ILE A 79 25.73 26.17 -36.59
C ILE A 79 24.56 26.78 -37.36
N LYS A 80 23.38 26.15 -37.26
CA LYS A 80 22.16 26.60 -37.94
C LYS A 80 21.70 27.95 -37.40
N ARG A 81 21.69 28.11 -36.07
CA ARG A 81 21.23 29.31 -35.39
C ARG A 81 22.17 30.50 -35.58
N TYR A 82 23.48 30.30 -35.55
CA TYR A 82 24.47 31.34 -35.86
C TYR A 82 24.31 31.91 -37.27
N ARG A 83 24.06 31.05 -38.27
CA ARG A 83 23.82 31.48 -39.65
C ARG A 83 22.55 32.32 -39.76
N GLN A 84 21.49 31.96 -39.03
CA GLN A 84 20.24 32.70 -39.01
C GLN A 84 20.39 34.08 -38.33
N GLU A 85 21.11 34.14 -37.21
CA GLU A 85 21.24 35.39 -36.44
C GLU A 85 22.25 36.38 -37.04
N THR A 86 23.32 35.89 -37.68
CA THR A 86 24.44 36.75 -38.11
C THR A 86 24.64 36.82 -39.61
N GLY A 87 24.06 35.91 -40.39
CA GLY A 87 24.30 35.78 -41.84
C GLY A 87 25.72 35.32 -42.21
N LYS A 88 26.61 35.07 -41.24
CA LYS A 88 28.02 34.73 -41.45
C LYS A 88 28.23 33.22 -41.42
N ARG A 89 29.30 32.75 -42.07
CA ARG A 89 29.69 31.33 -42.07
C ARG A 89 30.35 30.98 -40.72
N PRO A 90 29.90 29.92 -40.02
CA PRO A 90 30.50 29.54 -38.74
C PRO A 90 31.91 28.94 -38.89
N PHE A 91 32.24 28.39 -40.07
CA PHE A 91 33.56 27.84 -40.40
C PHE A 91 34.17 28.49 -41.65
N TYR A 92 35.51 28.63 -41.64
CA TYR A 92 36.32 28.99 -42.79
C TYR A 92 37.50 28.03 -42.87
N ARG A 93 37.69 27.35 -44.02
CA ARG A 93 38.71 26.29 -44.22
C ARG A 93 38.68 25.17 -43.16
N GLY A 94 37.49 24.81 -42.68
CA GLY A 94 37.31 23.74 -41.70
C GLY A 94 37.49 24.16 -40.23
N GLU A 95 37.93 25.40 -39.96
CA GLU A 95 38.10 25.92 -38.60
C GLU A 95 36.96 26.86 -38.21
N LYS A 96 36.60 26.87 -36.92
CA LYS A 96 35.58 27.78 -36.37
C LYS A 96 36.07 29.22 -36.53
N THR A 97 35.24 30.08 -37.12
CA THR A 97 35.58 31.50 -37.24
C THR A 97 35.57 32.17 -35.86
N LYS A 98 36.41 33.20 -35.69
CA LYS A 98 36.44 34.02 -34.45
C LYS A 98 35.05 34.54 -34.08
N GLY A 99 34.26 34.97 -35.07
CA GLY A 99 32.90 35.44 -34.86
C GLY A 99 31.92 34.37 -34.40
N PHE A 100 32.13 33.09 -34.73
CA PHE A 100 31.30 31.99 -34.24
C PHE A 100 31.66 31.61 -32.80
N LEU A 101 32.95 31.63 -32.46
CA LEU A 101 33.43 31.39 -31.09
C LEU A 101 32.94 32.47 -30.11
N GLU A 102 33.03 33.75 -30.51
CA GLU A 102 32.50 34.87 -29.70
C GLU A 102 30.99 34.79 -29.52
N TRP A 103 30.25 34.37 -30.55
CA TRP A 103 28.81 34.18 -30.45
C TRP A 103 28.43 33.03 -29.52
N LEU A 104 29.13 31.89 -29.59
CA LEU A 104 28.91 30.75 -28.67
C LEU A 104 29.13 31.14 -27.21
N LYS A 105 30.18 31.92 -26.93
CA LYS A 105 30.46 32.45 -25.59
C LYS A 105 29.32 33.32 -25.08
N LYS A 106 28.79 34.20 -25.92
CA LYS A 106 27.67 35.09 -25.59
C LYS A 106 26.35 34.36 -25.34
N GLN A 107 26.12 33.21 -25.98
CA GLN A 107 24.93 32.38 -25.71
C GLN A 107 25.06 31.66 -24.36
N LYS A 108 26.25 31.14 -24.02
CA LYS A 108 26.50 30.55 -22.69
C LYS A 108 26.29 31.56 -21.56
N GLU A 109 26.80 32.79 -21.72
CA GLU A 109 26.59 33.88 -20.74
C GLU A 109 25.09 34.22 -20.54
N LYS A 110 24.30 34.26 -21.64
CA LYS A 110 22.84 34.48 -21.55
C LYS A 110 22.08 33.34 -20.87
N GLU A 111 22.51 32.10 -21.08
CA GLU A 111 21.89 30.92 -20.44
C GLU A 111 22.19 30.88 -18.95
N GLU A 112 23.40 31.27 -18.54
CA GLU A 112 23.80 31.41 -17.14
C GLU A 112 23.02 32.52 -16.42
N GLU A 113 22.87 33.70 -17.04
CA GLU A 113 22.04 34.81 -16.49
C GLU A 113 20.57 34.40 -16.31
N GLN A 114 19.98 33.67 -17.27
CA GLN A 114 18.60 33.17 -17.15
C GLN A 114 18.45 32.12 -16.06
N GLN A 115 19.45 31.26 -15.85
CA GLN A 115 19.41 30.27 -14.79
C GLN A 115 19.57 30.89 -13.40
N GLU A 116 20.41 31.92 -13.25
CA GLU A 116 20.52 32.67 -11.99
C GLU A 116 19.20 33.37 -11.65
N GLU A 117 18.55 34.02 -12.63
CA GLU A 117 17.25 34.69 -12.44
C GLU A 117 16.10 33.73 -12.05
N ILE A 118 16.11 32.50 -12.58
CA ILE A 118 15.15 31.44 -12.20
C ILE A 118 15.47 30.88 -10.79
N SER A 119 16.74 30.79 -10.44
CA SER A 119 17.17 30.28 -9.12
C SER A 119 16.79 31.24 -7.99
N GLU A 120 16.96 32.56 -8.20
CA GLU A 120 16.59 33.59 -7.23
C GLU A 120 15.07 33.66 -7.00
N LYS A 121 14.26 33.50 -8.06
CA LYS A 121 12.78 33.50 -7.95
C LYS A 121 12.20 32.25 -7.29
N SER A 122 12.95 31.15 -7.20
CA SER A 122 12.45 29.87 -6.66
C SER A 122 12.76 29.64 -5.16
N GLY A 123 13.69 30.41 -4.60
CA GLY A 123 14.15 30.27 -3.20
C GLY A 123 13.20 30.85 -2.14
N GLU A 124 12.42 31.88 -2.47
CA GLU A 124 11.60 32.64 -1.50
C GLU A 124 10.15 32.16 -1.32
N VAL A 125 9.62 31.32 -2.21
CA VAL A 125 8.15 31.11 -2.29
C VAL A 125 7.61 30.04 -1.32
N GLN A 126 8.43 29.12 -0.78
CA GLN A 126 7.90 28.00 0.02
C GLN A 126 7.81 28.24 1.54
N GLY A 127 8.17 29.43 2.03
CA GLY A 127 8.15 29.78 3.46
C GLY A 127 7.01 30.71 3.91
N ASN A 128 6.39 31.47 2.99
CA ASN A 128 5.51 32.60 3.35
C ASN A 128 3.99 32.29 3.31
N ASP A 129 3.54 31.28 2.55
CA ASP A 129 2.11 30.98 2.35
C ASP A 129 1.32 30.68 3.65
N GLU A 130 2.00 30.24 4.71
CA GLU A 130 1.36 29.82 5.96
C GLU A 130 0.77 30.99 6.77
N HIS A 131 1.32 32.19 6.62
CA HIS A 131 0.88 33.40 7.33
C HIS A 131 -0.12 34.26 6.53
N GLU A 132 -0.17 34.11 5.20
CA GLU A 132 -0.95 35.01 4.33
C GLU A 132 -2.46 35.03 4.63
N TRP A 133 -3.08 33.87 4.88
CA TRP A 133 -4.53 33.83 5.17
C TRP A 133 -4.87 34.45 6.53
N THR A 134 -3.94 34.42 7.49
CA THR A 134 -4.16 34.96 8.84
C THR A 134 -4.07 36.48 8.78
N SER A 135 -3.02 37.01 8.15
CA SER A 135 -2.88 38.45 7.91
C SER A 135 -4.05 39.01 7.11
N LEU A 136 -4.53 38.27 6.09
CA LEU A 136 -5.72 38.66 5.33
C LEU A 136 -6.97 38.72 6.21
N LEU A 137 -7.18 37.74 7.08
CA LEU A 137 -8.34 37.72 7.97
C LEU A 137 -8.27 38.81 9.04
N GLU A 138 -7.08 39.09 9.58
CA GLU A 138 -6.86 40.23 10.48
C GLU A 138 -7.17 41.56 9.78
N GLU A 139 -6.69 41.72 8.54
CA GLU A 139 -7.00 42.89 7.71
C GLU A 139 -8.50 43.02 7.44
N TRP A 140 -9.20 41.91 7.19
CA TRP A 140 -10.66 41.89 7.03
C TRP A 140 -11.39 42.30 8.31
N ILE A 141 -10.99 41.77 9.47
CA ILE A 141 -11.62 42.14 10.75
C ILE A 141 -11.46 43.64 11.01
N ASN A 142 -10.28 44.20 10.73
CA ASN A 142 -10.00 45.61 10.98
C ASN A 142 -10.76 46.56 10.03
N ARG A 143 -10.93 46.17 8.75
CA ARG A 143 -11.60 46.99 7.73
C ARG A 143 -13.11 47.07 7.86
N GLN A 144 -13.74 46.10 8.50
CA GLN A 144 -15.21 46.03 8.54
C GLN A 144 -15.81 46.95 9.61
N ASP A 145 -17.00 47.46 9.32
CA ASP A 145 -17.78 48.33 10.21
C ASP A 145 -18.49 47.50 11.29
N ILE A 146 -17.70 46.99 12.24
CA ILE A 146 -18.14 46.29 13.46
C ILE A 146 -17.53 46.98 14.68
N SER A 147 -18.10 46.78 15.88
CA SER A 147 -17.60 47.48 17.08
C SER A 147 -16.15 47.11 17.41
N GLU A 148 -15.35 48.07 17.88
CA GLU A 148 -13.94 47.86 18.25
C GLU A 148 -13.75 46.79 19.33
N GLU A 149 -14.76 46.64 20.21
CA GLU A 149 -14.81 45.56 21.21
C GLU A 149 -14.88 44.18 20.54
N ILE A 150 -15.77 44.01 19.54
CA ILE A 150 -15.89 42.77 18.78
C ILE A 150 -14.65 42.51 17.95
N LYS A 151 -14.05 43.55 17.34
CA LYS A 151 -12.78 43.42 16.60
C LYS A 151 -11.67 42.89 17.50
N THR A 152 -11.47 43.54 18.65
CA THR A 152 -10.43 43.16 19.63
C THR A 152 -10.60 41.71 20.06
N GLU A 153 -11.83 41.30 20.38
CA GLU A 153 -12.15 39.93 20.78
C GLU A 153 -11.95 38.91 19.65
N LEU A 154 -12.41 39.20 18.43
CA LEU A 154 -12.20 38.31 17.27
C LEU A 154 -10.70 38.14 16.96
N LEU A 155 -9.90 39.20 17.07
CA LEU A 155 -8.45 39.14 16.90
C LEU A 155 -7.78 38.33 18.01
N GLU A 156 -8.20 38.48 19.27
CA GLU A 156 -7.69 37.66 20.37
C GLU A 156 -8.02 36.18 20.15
N LYS A 157 -9.25 35.87 19.73
CA LYS A 157 -9.64 34.48 19.40
C LYS A 157 -8.89 33.94 18.20
N LEU A 158 -8.58 34.75 17.19
CA LEU A 158 -7.78 34.35 16.03
C LEU A 158 -6.34 34.00 16.45
N LYS A 159 -5.71 34.82 17.31
CA LYS A 159 -4.39 34.53 17.90
C LYS A 159 -4.41 33.24 18.73
N LYS A 160 -5.46 33.05 19.53
CA LYS A 160 -5.66 31.83 20.33
C LYS A 160 -5.80 30.59 19.43
N TYR A 161 -6.57 30.70 18.35
CA TYR A 161 -6.71 29.65 17.34
C TYR A 161 -5.37 29.24 16.72
N TYR A 162 -4.54 30.22 16.35
CA TYR A 162 -3.20 29.96 15.81
C TYR A 162 -2.35 29.13 16.77
N LYS A 163 -2.31 29.52 18.05
CA LYS A 163 -1.59 28.78 19.10
C LYS A 163 -2.08 27.33 19.24
N TYR A 164 -3.40 27.11 19.21
CA TYR A 164 -3.96 25.75 19.27
C TYR A 164 -3.69 24.91 18.02
N ARG A 165 -3.64 25.54 16.84
CA ARG A 165 -3.26 24.86 15.60
C ARG A 165 -1.82 24.34 15.67
N GLU A 166 -0.91 25.14 16.21
CA GLU A 166 0.48 24.71 16.41
C GLU A 166 0.58 23.54 17.40
N TYR A 167 -0.21 23.56 18.49
CA TYR A 167 -0.31 22.41 19.39
C TYR A 167 -0.83 21.16 18.69
N TYR A 168 -1.86 21.29 17.85
CA TYR A 168 -2.40 20.17 17.08
C TYR A 168 -1.37 19.58 16.11
N ARG A 169 -0.60 20.42 15.43
CA ARG A 169 0.46 19.99 14.50
C ARG A 169 1.60 19.29 15.20
N LEU A 170 2.10 19.91 16.28
CA LEU A 170 3.17 19.34 17.08
C LEU A 170 2.75 17.97 17.63
N ARG A 171 1.53 17.85 18.15
CA ARG A 171 1.00 16.57 18.63
C ARG A 171 0.98 15.50 17.54
N ASN A 172 0.48 15.80 16.35
CA ASN A 172 0.42 14.82 15.26
C ASN A 172 1.83 14.41 14.78
N HIS A 173 2.76 15.37 14.70
CA HIS A 173 4.16 15.10 14.38
C HIS A 173 4.84 14.20 15.42
N LEU A 174 4.53 14.40 16.71
CA LEU A 174 5.03 13.55 17.79
C LEU A 174 4.43 12.14 17.73
N ILE A 175 3.15 12.01 17.36
CA ILE A 175 2.49 10.71 17.13
C ILE A 175 3.16 9.95 15.98
N GLU A 176 3.44 10.61 14.85
CA GLU A 176 4.16 10.01 13.71
C GLU A 176 5.55 9.53 14.13
N LYS A 177 6.34 10.37 14.80
CA LYS A 177 7.67 9.99 15.33
C LYS A 177 7.62 8.85 16.33
N PHE A 178 6.59 8.81 17.17
CA PHE A 178 6.38 7.71 18.11
C PHE A 178 6.15 6.40 17.34
N HIS A 179 5.29 6.41 16.32
CA HIS A 179 5.03 5.23 15.49
C HIS A 179 6.26 4.74 14.71
N GLU A 180 7.03 5.65 14.10
CA GLU A 180 8.28 5.31 13.40
C GLU A 180 9.26 4.59 14.34
N ARG A 181 9.49 5.15 15.53
CA ARG A 181 10.40 4.56 16.52
C ARG A 181 9.90 3.24 17.08
N HIS A 182 8.59 3.11 17.27
CA HIS A 182 8.01 1.88 17.78
C HIS A 182 8.10 0.74 16.76
N GLN A 183 7.96 1.04 15.46
CA GLN A 183 8.15 0.07 14.38
C GLN A 183 9.60 -0.40 14.22
N GLU A 184 10.58 0.45 14.53
CA GLU A 184 12.00 0.12 14.43
C GLU A 184 12.49 -0.79 15.60
N ASN A 185 11.82 -0.78 16.75
CA ASN A 185 12.27 -1.44 17.98
C ASN A 185 11.50 -2.74 18.34
N VAL A 186 10.86 -3.39 17.37
CA VAL A 186 9.99 -4.56 17.61
C VAL A 186 10.80 -5.82 17.95
N GLN A 187 11.28 -5.92 19.19
CA GLN A 187 11.64 -7.18 19.84
C GLN A 187 10.61 -7.60 20.91
N ASP A 188 9.82 -6.65 21.45
CA ASP A 188 8.69 -6.93 22.34
C ASP A 188 7.61 -5.82 22.18
N PRO A 189 6.40 -6.11 21.69
CA PRO A 189 5.34 -5.12 21.47
C PRO A 189 4.79 -4.49 22.77
N TYR A 190 5.19 -4.96 23.95
CA TYR A 190 4.69 -4.47 25.24
C TYR A 190 5.68 -3.59 26.01
N GLN A 191 6.88 -3.32 25.49
CA GLN A 191 7.88 -2.50 26.15
C GLN A 191 8.17 -1.20 25.41
N TYR A 192 7.89 -0.06 26.04
CA TYR A 192 8.30 1.26 25.55
C TYR A 192 9.67 1.65 26.11
N THR A 193 10.55 2.11 25.23
CA THR A 193 11.82 2.75 25.57
C THR A 193 11.57 4.05 26.36
N ASN A 194 12.55 4.50 27.16
CA ASN A 194 12.43 5.76 27.91
C ASN A 194 12.14 6.96 26.99
N LYS A 195 12.72 6.97 25.77
CA LYS A 195 12.46 8.02 24.77
C LYS A 195 11.03 7.98 24.22
N GLU A 196 10.40 6.82 24.13
CA GLU A 196 8.99 6.70 23.73
C GLU A 196 8.05 7.15 24.84
N LYS A 197 8.40 6.89 26.11
CA LYS A 197 7.64 7.39 27.27
C LYS A 197 7.66 8.92 27.34
N GLU A 198 8.81 9.55 27.12
CA GLU A 198 8.95 11.01 27.03
C GLU A 198 8.08 11.60 25.89
N LEU A 199 8.09 10.98 24.71
CA LEU A 199 7.25 11.39 23.58
C LEU A 199 5.75 11.27 23.93
N LEU A 200 5.35 10.18 24.59
CA LEU A 200 3.97 9.95 24.99
C LEU A 200 3.49 10.99 26.01
N GLU A 201 4.34 11.36 26.98
CA GLU A 201 4.03 12.40 27.96
C GLU A 201 3.80 13.77 27.31
N LEU A 202 4.64 14.14 26.33
CA LEU A 202 4.45 15.36 25.53
C LEU A 202 3.12 15.33 24.75
N ILE A 203 2.75 14.19 24.15
CA ILE A 203 1.48 14.02 23.44
C ILE A 203 0.29 14.19 24.39
N ILE A 204 0.36 13.63 25.60
CA ILE A 204 -0.69 13.75 26.63
C ILE A 204 -0.85 15.21 27.07
N ASN A 205 0.26 15.92 27.32
CA ASN A 205 0.23 17.31 27.74
C ASN A 205 -0.37 18.24 26.66
N LEU A 206 -0.02 18.02 25.39
CA LEU A 206 -0.64 18.75 24.27
C LEU A 206 -2.14 18.44 24.15
N THR A 207 -2.55 17.20 24.41
CA THR A 207 -3.96 16.80 24.38
C THR A 207 -4.75 17.46 25.51
N LYS A 208 -4.21 17.56 26.73
CA LYS A 208 -4.81 18.32 27.83
C LYS A 208 -4.99 19.80 27.46
N LYS A 209 -3.97 20.44 26.89
CA LYS A 209 -4.04 21.84 26.43
C LYS A 209 -5.13 22.03 25.36
N LEU A 210 -5.33 21.07 24.45
CA LEU A 210 -6.38 21.13 23.43
C LEU A 210 -7.80 20.92 23.99
N ASN A 211 -7.95 20.09 25.05
CA ASN A 211 -9.25 19.85 25.68
C ASN A 211 -9.76 21.03 26.54
N GLN A 212 -8.90 22.01 26.85
CA GLN A 212 -9.29 23.23 27.58
C GLN A 212 -10.07 24.25 26.72
N ILE A 213 -10.27 23.98 25.42
CA ILE A 213 -11.02 24.87 24.52
C ILE A 213 -12.51 24.82 24.88
N LYS A 214 -13.10 25.97 25.23
CA LYS A 214 -14.54 26.03 25.54
C LYS A 214 -15.37 25.65 24.31
N PRO A 215 -16.52 24.96 24.45
CA PRO A 215 -17.38 24.58 23.31
C PRO A 215 -17.76 25.77 22.40
N VAL A 216 -17.94 26.94 23.00
CA VAL A 216 -18.20 28.21 22.30
C VAL A 216 -17.02 28.63 21.42
N GLU A 217 -15.79 28.59 21.97
CA GLU A 217 -14.57 28.91 21.22
C GLU A 217 -14.32 27.90 20.10
N ASN A 218 -14.63 26.62 20.31
CA ASN A 218 -14.52 25.59 19.30
C ASN A 218 -15.39 25.91 18.08
N THR A 219 -16.61 26.41 18.27
CA THR A 219 -17.51 26.77 17.15
C THR A 219 -16.91 27.89 16.30
N LEU A 220 -16.32 28.91 16.93
CA LEU A 220 -15.61 29.98 16.24
C LEU A 220 -14.35 29.46 15.52
N PHE A 221 -13.58 28.57 16.15
CA PHE A 221 -12.38 27.95 15.57
C PHE A 221 -12.69 27.07 14.36
N GLN A 222 -13.84 26.39 14.33
CA GLN A 222 -14.29 25.67 13.13
C GLN A 222 -14.56 26.61 11.96
N LYS A 223 -14.99 27.86 12.21
CA LYS A 223 -15.18 28.85 11.15
C LYS A 223 -13.85 29.38 10.63
N PHE A 224 -12.87 29.65 11.50
CA PHE A 224 -11.50 29.98 11.08
C PHE A 224 -10.86 28.86 10.26
N LYS A 225 -11.04 27.60 10.68
CA LYS A 225 -10.58 26.44 9.92
C LYS A 225 -11.21 26.38 8.52
N LYS A 226 -12.53 26.53 8.42
CA LYS A 226 -13.25 26.52 7.13
C LYS A 226 -12.76 27.64 6.21
N PHE A 227 -12.51 28.83 6.75
CA PHE A 227 -11.98 29.95 5.97
C PHE A 227 -10.58 29.65 5.44
N ARG A 228 -9.67 29.17 6.28
CA ARG A 228 -8.32 28.75 5.86
C ARG A 228 -8.37 27.69 4.76
N ASP A 229 -9.20 26.66 4.94
CA ASP A 229 -9.32 25.57 3.96
C ASP A 229 -9.88 26.09 2.62
N PHE A 230 -10.84 27.02 2.67
CA PHE A 230 -11.35 27.73 1.49
C PHE A 230 -10.27 28.60 0.82
N TYR A 231 -9.50 29.35 1.61
CA TYR A 231 -8.40 30.19 1.14
C TYR A 231 -7.33 29.34 0.44
N ASN A 232 -6.80 28.31 1.10
CA ASN A 232 -5.76 27.44 0.53
C ASN A 232 -6.20 26.77 -0.78
N LYS A 233 -7.50 26.42 -0.89
CA LYS A 233 -8.07 25.83 -2.11
C LYS A 233 -8.24 26.86 -3.24
N SER A 234 -8.56 28.11 -2.90
CA SER A 234 -9.01 29.12 -3.87
C SER A 234 -7.94 30.15 -4.22
N HIS A 235 -6.92 30.36 -3.37
CA HIS A 235 -5.91 31.41 -3.50
C HIS A 235 -5.13 31.31 -4.81
N LYS A 236 -4.86 30.08 -5.29
CA LYS A 236 -4.13 29.84 -6.54
C LYS A 236 -4.92 30.13 -7.83
N THR A 237 -6.25 30.27 -7.75
CA THR A 237 -7.09 30.34 -8.97
C THR A 237 -8.18 31.41 -8.95
N HIS A 238 -8.58 31.93 -7.79
CA HIS A 238 -9.77 32.78 -7.66
C HIS A 238 -9.67 33.83 -6.54
N LYS A 239 -8.68 34.72 -6.59
CA LYS A 239 -8.48 35.81 -5.61
C LYS A 239 -9.71 36.73 -5.46
N GLU A 240 -10.43 36.97 -6.55
CA GLU A 240 -11.65 37.80 -6.56
C GLU A 240 -12.83 37.16 -5.81
N LYS A 241 -13.00 35.83 -5.91
CA LYS A 241 -14.05 35.11 -5.16
C LYS A 241 -13.82 35.15 -3.66
N ILE A 242 -12.57 35.20 -3.22
CA ILE A 242 -12.20 35.34 -1.81
C ILE A 242 -12.64 36.74 -1.33
N LYS A 243 -12.26 37.81 -2.05
CA LYS A 243 -12.67 39.19 -1.73
C LYS A 243 -14.19 39.37 -1.70
N ALA A 244 -14.92 38.76 -2.63
CA ALA A 244 -16.38 38.86 -2.69
C ALA A 244 -17.10 38.33 -1.43
N GLN A 245 -16.47 37.45 -0.65
CA GLN A 245 -17.05 36.87 0.56
C GLN A 245 -16.70 37.62 1.85
N GLU A 246 -15.79 38.60 1.79
CA GLU A 246 -15.24 39.32 2.96
C GLU A 246 -16.34 39.85 3.89
N LYS A 247 -17.21 40.72 3.37
CA LYS A 247 -18.24 41.40 4.17
C LYS A 247 -19.24 40.41 4.79
N GLN A 248 -19.66 39.40 4.03
CA GLN A 248 -20.60 38.38 4.52
C GLN A 248 -19.96 37.51 5.61
N PHE A 249 -18.69 37.14 5.43
CA PHE A 249 -17.99 36.28 6.36
C PHE A 249 -17.70 36.98 7.69
N ILE A 250 -17.20 38.22 7.66
CA ILE A 250 -16.95 38.99 8.90
C ILE A 250 -18.24 39.32 9.63
N ARG A 251 -19.31 39.71 8.91
CA ARG A 251 -20.64 39.90 9.52
C ARG A 251 -21.12 38.62 10.21
N HIS A 252 -20.96 37.46 9.57
CA HIS A 252 -21.32 36.18 10.18
C HIS A 252 -20.49 35.85 11.43
N LEU A 253 -19.18 36.16 11.44
CA LEU A 253 -18.34 35.97 12.62
C LEU A 253 -18.75 36.90 13.77
N ALA A 254 -19.05 38.17 13.47
CA ALA A 254 -19.55 39.14 14.44
C ALA A 254 -20.92 38.71 14.98
N GLU A 255 -21.86 38.31 14.13
CA GLU A 255 -23.17 37.79 14.54
C GLU A 255 -23.05 36.51 15.38
N LEU A 256 -22.15 35.59 15.02
CA LEU A 256 -21.90 34.41 15.84
C LEU A 256 -21.39 34.81 17.22
N TYR A 257 -20.39 35.70 17.28
CA TYR A 257 -19.84 36.19 18.53
C TYR A 257 -20.89 36.93 19.39
N GLU A 258 -21.70 37.79 18.79
CA GLU A 258 -22.81 38.48 19.45
C GLU A 258 -23.93 37.52 19.88
N ASN A 259 -24.23 36.50 19.08
CA ASN A 259 -25.20 35.46 19.42
C ASN A 259 -24.68 34.56 20.56
N PHE A 260 -23.35 34.39 20.67
CA PHE A 260 -22.74 33.74 21.83
C PHE A 260 -22.81 34.61 23.10
N GLN A 261 -22.95 35.92 22.96
CA GLN A 261 -23.26 36.82 24.08
C GLN A 261 -24.75 36.90 24.41
N LEU A 262 -25.60 36.19 23.67
CA LEU A 262 -27.06 36.29 23.76
C LEU A 262 -27.64 35.37 24.82
N ILE A 263 -27.28 35.68 26.06
CA ILE A 263 -28.23 35.60 27.16
C ILE A 263 -28.45 37.06 27.51
N TRP A 264 -29.45 37.71 26.88
CA TRP A 264 -29.75 39.13 27.15
C TRP A 264 -29.97 39.37 28.66
N LYS A 265 -30.43 38.33 29.38
CA LYS A 265 -30.49 38.27 30.84
C LYS A 265 -29.10 38.34 31.49
N GLU A 266 -28.08 37.66 30.98
CA GLU A 266 -26.70 37.73 31.49
C GLU A 266 -26.03 39.04 31.13
N LEU A 267 -26.26 39.58 29.93
CA LEU A 267 -25.73 40.87 29.52
C LEU A 267 -26.31 41.99 30.40
N LEU A 268 -27.64 41.97 30.58
CA LEU A 268 -28.33 42.88 31.49
C LEU A 268 -27.80 42.68 32.93
N ASN A 269 -27.69 41.44 33.42
CA ASN A 269 -27.16 41.16 34.77
C ASN A 269 -25.71 41.65 34.97
N LYS A 270 -24.84 41.46 33.98
CA LYS A 270 -23.44 41.90 34.01
C LYS A 270 -23.33 43.42 34.02
N ASN A 271 -24.18 44.11 33.27
CA ASN A 271 -24.12 45.56 33.12
C ASN A 271 -24.95 46.30 34.18
N LEU A 272 -25.89 45.65 34.88
CA LEU A 272 -26.70 46.23 35.96
C LEU A 272 -25.84 46.95 37.01
N TYR A 273 -24.72 46.37 37.39
CA TYR A 273 -23.84 46.96 38.41
C TYR A 273 -23.07 48.19 37.92
N LYS A 274 -22.83 48.28 36.60
CA LYS A 274 -22.15 49.42 35.98
C LYS A 274 -23.02 50.66 35.86
N SER A 275 -24.33 50.49 35.98
CA SER A 275 -25.26 51.61 35.84
C SER A 275 -25.19 52.57 37.02
N THR A 276 -24.84 53.83 36.78
CA THR A 276 -24.83 54.89 37.81
C THR A 276 -26.23 55.44 38.09
N GLU A 277 -27.12 55.35 37.10
CA GLU A 277 -28.46 55.95 37.11
C GLU A 277 -29.51 55.09 37.83
N MET A 278 -29.20 53.81 38.13
CA MET A 278 -30.11 52.91 38.83
C MET A 278 -29.82 52.84 40.33
N THR A 279 -30.87 52.96 41.16
CA THR A 279 -30.75 52.71 42.61
C THR A 279 -30.46 51.23 42.90
N LEU A 280 -29.81 50.93 44.03
CA LEU A 280 -29.58 49.53 44.46
C LEU A 280 -30.89 48.71 44.53
N LYS A 281 -31.99 49.36 44.94
CA LYS A 281 -33.33 48.76 44.99
C LYS A 281 -33.83 48.40 43.59
N GLU A 282 -33.67 49.28 42.60
CA GLU A 282 -34.02 49.01 41.20
C GLU A 282 -33.14 47.93 40.59
N LYS A 283 -31.83 47.93 40.85
CA LYS A 283 -30.90 46.87 40.39
C LYS A 283 -31.29 45.50 40.94
N SER A 284 -31.58 45.40 42.24
CA SER A 284 -32.05 44.17 42.88
C SER A 284 -33.35 43.68 42.26
N LYS A 285 -34.26 44.60 41.95
CA LYS A 285 -35.56 44.29 41.36
C LYS A 285 -35.44 43.78 39.92
N VAL A 286 -34.64 44.44 39.08
CA VAL A 286 -34.36 43.95 37.71
C VAL A 286 -33.69 42.57 37.75
N ARG A 287 -32.74 42.35 38.66
CA ARG A 287 -32.10 41.04 38.83
C ARG A 287 -33.10 39.93 39.16
N LYS A 288 -34.01 40.15 40.10
CA LYS A 288 -35.07 39.18 40.45
C LYS A 288 -36.00 38.87 39.26
N ILE A 289 -36.29 39.87 38.42
CA ILE A 289 -37.12 39.68 37.22
C ILE A 289 -36.39 38.81 36.21
N ILE A 290 -35.13 39.14 35.87
CA ILE A 290 -34.39 38.43 34.83
C ILE A 290 -33.93 37.01 35.22
N GLU A 291 -33.84 36.69 36.51
CA GLU A 291 -33.56 35.35 37.02
C GLU A 291 -34.70 34.34 36.77
N LYS A 292 -35.94 34.81 36.53
CA LYS A 292 -37.10 33.94 36.23
C LYS A 292 -37.00 33.36 34.82
N GLU A 293 -37.41 32.10 34.64
CA GLU A 293 -37.32 31.41 33.35
C GLU A 293 -38.26 32.04 32.29
N ILE A 294 -39.52 32.30 32.67
CA ILE A 294 -40.55 32.97 31.86
C ILE A 294 -40.96 34.25 32.58
N LEU A 295 -41.05 35.36 31.83
CA LEU A 295 -41.53 36.64 32.32
C LEU A 295 -43.04 36.75 32.11
N THR A 296 -43.79 37.13 33.14
CA THR A 296 -45.21 37.50 32.98
C THR A 296 -45.35 38.87 32.31
N GLU A 297 -46.54 39.22 31.81
CA GLU A 297 -46.77 40.55 31.23
C GLU A 297 -46.56 41.67 32.26
N GLU A 298 -46.94 41.42 33.52
CA GLU A 298 -46.76 42.35 34.64
C GLU A 298 -45.27 42.57 34.93
N GLU A 299 -44.48 41.50 34.97
CA GLU A 299 -43.02 41.56 35.17
C GLU A 299 -42.32 42.23 34.00
N GLN A 300 -42.78 42.00 32.77
CA GLN A 300 -42.27 42.70 31.59
C GLN A 300 -42.62 44.19 31.64
N LYS A 301 -43.85 44.57 32.00
CA LYS A 301 -44.27 45.97 32.19
C LYS A 301 -43.44 46.63 33.30
N GLU A 302 -43.18 45.91 34.39
CA GLU A 302 -42.37 46.37 35.49
C GLU A 302 -40.90 46.58 35.09
N LEU A 303 -40.31 45.63 34.37
CA LEU A 303 -38.96 45.74 33.81
C LEU A 303 -38.83 46.93 32.87
N ILE A 304 -39.79 47.10 31.95
CA ILE A 304 -39.85 48.24 31.02
C ILE A 304 -40.00 49.55 31.80
N SER A 305 -40.84 49.58 32.83
CA SER A 305 -41.05 50.76 33.67
C SER A 305 -39.74 51.21 34.33
N ILE A 306 -38.98 50.28 34.91
CA ILE A 306 -37.68 50.55 35.54
C ILE A 306 -36.67 51.03 34.49
N LEU A 307 -36.52 50.29 33.40
CA LEU A 307 -35.53 50.60 32.36
C LEU A 307 -35.85 51.91 31.62
N SER A 308 -37.13 52.24 31.40
CA SER A 308 -37.51 53.44 30.64
C SER A 308 -37.12 54.77 31.29
N LYS A 309 -36.82 54.78 32.59
CA LYS A 309 -36.32 55.96 33.30
C LYS A 309 -34.88 56.31 32.96
N LEU A 310 -34.12 55.33 32.43
CA LEU A 310 -32.69 55.49 32.17
C LEU A 310 -32.46 56.28 30.88
N PRO A 311 -31.39 57.11 30.81
CA PRO A 311 -30.96 57.74 29.57
C PRO A 311 -30.77 56.71 28.45
N SER A 312 -30.99 57.09 27.19
CA SER A 312 -30.85 56.14 26.07
C SER A 312 -29.44 55.58 25.91
N GLU A 313 -28.43 56.38 26.28
CA GLU A 313 -27.03 55.95 26.31
C GLU A 313 -26.83 54.82 27.32
N GLU A 314 -27.42 54.97 28.50
CA GLU A 314 -27.39 53.97 29.57
C GLU A 314 -28.14 52.68 29.18
N LEU A 315 -29.28 52.82 28.50
CA LEU A 315 -30.01 51.67 27.95
C LEU A 315 -29.22 50.91 26.90
N ASN A 316 -28.46 51.60 26.05
CA ASN A 316 -27.59 50.97 25.06
C ASN A 316 -26.44 50.21 25.71
N ILE A 317 -25.91 50.70 26.83
CA ILE A 317 -24.90 50.00 27.63
C ILE A 317 -25.51 48.75 28.28
N LEU A 318 -26.69 48.87 28.90
CA LEU A 318 -27.33 47.77 29.62
C LEU A 318 -27.82 46.64 28.71
N LEU A 319 -28.41 46.96 27.56
CA LEU A 319 -29.05 46.00 26.66
C LEU A 319 -28.22 45.64 25.42
N GLY A 320 -27.08 46.31 25.24
CA GLY A 320 -26.09 46.01 24.22
C GLY A 320 -26.42 46.51 22.81
N LEU A 321 -25.54 46.15 21.87
CA LEU A 321 -25.51 46.67 20.51
C LEU A 321 -26.80 46.39 19.71
N LYS A 322 -27.46 45.25 19.93
CA LYS A 322 -28.73 44.92 19.27
C LYS A 322 -29.87 45.86 19.68
N TYR A 323 -29.90 46.27 20.95
CA TYR A 323 -30.84 47.29 21.38
C TYR A 323 -30.50 48.64 20.76
N LYS A 324 -29.23 49.04 20.76
CA LYS A 324 -28.75 50.28 20.10
C LYS A 324 -29.18 50.36 18.63
N LEU A 325 -28.94 49.31 17.85
CA LEU A 325 -29.38 49.22 16.45
C LEU A 325 -30.92 49.22 16.33
N HIS A 326 -31.63 48.59 17.28
CA HIS A 326 -33.09 48.65 17.31
C HIS A 326 -33.60 50.09 17.47
N THR A 327 -32.96 50.89 18.33
CA THR A 327 -33.36 52.28 18.61
C THR A 327 -33.17 53.22 17.42
N GLN A 328 -32.26 52.93 16.50
CA GLN A 328 -32.02 53.76 15.30
C GLN A 328 -33.24 53.87 14.37
N ASN A 329 -34.25 53.01 14.53
CA ASN A 329 -35.49 53.06 13.75
C ASN A 329 -36.55 54.02 14.33
N TYR A 330 -36.19 54.81 15.35
CA TYR A 330 -37.11 55.70 16.05
C TYR A 330 -36.59 57.13 16.00
N VAL A 331 -37.52 58.10 15.91
CA VAL A 331 -37.19 59.52 15.84
C VAL A 331 -36.78 60.01 17.23
N LYS A 332 -35.61 60.63 17.32
CA LYS A 332 -35.07 61.22 18.55
C LYS A 332 -35.45 62.70 18.62
N TRP A 333 -36.10 63.12 19.71
CA TRP A 333 -36.42 64.52 19.97
C TRP A 333 -35.43 65.06 21.01
N GLY A 334 -34.35 65.70 20.55
CA GLY A 334 -33.27 66.21 21.41
C GLY A 334 -32.16 65.20 21.73
N ARG A 335 -31.50 65.33 22.89
CA ARG A 335 -30.38 64.46 23.31
C ARG A 335 -30.82 63.09 23.84
N ASP A 336 -32.12 62.86 24.03
CA ASP A 336 -32.66 61.59 24.51
C ASP A 336 -33.96 61.23 23.76
N TYR A 337 -34.46 59.99 23.92
CA TYR A 337 -35.81 59.64 23.48
C TYR A 337 -36.82 60.01 24.57
N ASP A 338 -37.99 60.49 24.15
CA ASP A 338 -39.12 60.64 25.06
C ASP A 338 -39.42 59.33 25.80
N ILE A 339 -39.90 59.42 27.05
CA ILE A 339 -40.13 58.25 27.90
C ILE A 339 -41.17 57.28 27.28
N GLY A 340 -42.16 57.80 26.56
CA GLY A 340 -43.13 57.01 25.80
C GLY A 340 -42.46 56.26 24.65
N VAL A 341 -41.54 56.91 23.94
CA VAL A 341 -40.74 56.28 22.87
C VAL A 341 -39.82 55.19 23.46
N LYS A 342 -39.14 55.44 24.58
CA LYS A 342 -38.32 54.42 25.27
C LYS A 342 -39.14 53.20 25.68
N LYS A 343 -40.31 53.41 26.29
CA LYS A 343 -41.23 52.32 26.65
C LYS A 343 -41.62 51.51 25.42
N LEU A 344 -41.90 52.16 24.29
CA LEU A 344 -42.20 51.49 23.02
C LEU A 344 -41.00 50.67 22.50
N MET A 345 -39.79 51.23 22.49
CA MET A 345 -38.57 50.54 22.04
C MET A 345 -38.25 49.33 22.92
N LEU A 346 -38.26 49.50 24.24
CA LEU A 346 -38.03 48.44 25.22
C LEU A 346 -39.10 47.35 25.08
N ASN A 347 -40.37 47.72 24.93
CA ASN A 347 -41.44 46.76 24.72
C ASN A 347 -41.23 45.97 23.43
N LYS A 348 -40.97 46.61 22.29
CA LYS A 348 -40.72 45.88 21.03
C LYS A 348 -39.48 45.00 21.11
N HIS A 349 -38.40 45.46 21.74
CA HIS A 349 -37.17 44.69 21.89
C HIS A 349 -37.35 43.47 22.80
N LEU A 350 -37.90 43.67 24.01
CA LEU A 350 -38.16 42.60 24.96
C LEU A 350 -39.22 41.65 24.44
N LYS A 351 -40.32 42.15 23.84
CA LYS A 351 -41.37 41.31 23.23
C LYS A 351 -40.82 40.46 22.09
N ARG A 352 -39.90 40.97 21.25
CA ARG A 352 -39.24 40.15 20.22
C ARG A 352 -38.40 39.04 20.83
N ASN A 353 -37.59 39.34 21.84
CA ASN A 353 -36.75 38.35 22.51
C ASN A 353 -37.58 37.33 23.31
N ILE A 354 -38.60 37.79 24.04
CA ILE A 354 -39.55 36.98 24.81
C ILE A 354 -40.42 36.14 23.88
N THR A 355 -40.94 36.70 22.77
CA THR A 355 -41.72 35.93 21.77
C THR A 355 -40.84 34.89 21.09
N LEU A 356 -39.56 35.15 20.84
CA LEU A 356 -38.64 34.12 20.36
C LEU A 356 -38.48 33.02 21.41
N SER A 357 -38.22 33.37 22.68
CA SER A 357 -38.09 32.42 23.79
C SER A 357 -39.38 31.63 24.06
N GLN A 358 -40.55 32.28 23.98
CA GLN A 358 -41.88 31.69 24.20
C GLN A 358 -42.35 30.88 22.99
N LYS A 359 -42.07 31.29 21.75
CA LYS A 359 -42.28 30.40 20.58
C LYS A 359 -41.40 29.17 20.69
N LEU A 360 -40.14 29.31 21.11
CA LEU A 360 -39.27 28.17 21.39
C LEU A 360 -39.79 27.28 22.55
N LEU A 361 -40.47 27.84 23.55
CA LEU A 361 -41.06 27.11 24.68
C LEU A 361 -42.45 26.49 24.36
N ASN A 362 -43.30 27.17 23.61
CA ASN A 362 -44.64 26.69 23.23
C ASN A 362 -44.58 25.67 22.11
N THR A 363 -43.65 25.82 21.15
CA THR A 363 -43.35 24.77 20.17
C THR A 363 -42.85 23.50 20.88
N LYS A 364 -42.13 23.65 22.01
CA LYS A 364 -41.75 22.55 22.90
C LYS A 364 -42.90 22.01 23.78
N ARG A 365 -44.03 22.69 23.92
CA ARG A 365 -45.18 22.22 24.73
C ARG A 365 -46.22 21.47 23.90
N GLU A 366 -46.55 21.97 22.72
CA GLU A 366 -47.53 21.34 21.81
C GLU A 366 -46.90 20.23 20.97
N ASN A 367 -45.58 20.32 20.77
CA ASN A 367 -44.80 19.34 20.05
C ASN A 367 -43.49 19.06 20.80
N PRO A 368 -43.57 18.47 22.02
CA PRO A 368 -42.40 18.25 22.88
C PRO A 368 -41.30 17.43 22.21
N LEU A 369 -41.66 16.67 21.18
CA LEU A 369 -40.77 15.80 20.44
C LEU A 369 -40.40 16.31 19.04
N ASN A 370 -40.87 17.50 18.64
CA ASN A 370 -40.60 18.11 17.32
C ASN A 370 -41.00 17.21 16.11
N PHE A 371 -42.19 16.61 16.14
CA PHE A 371 -42.82 15.94 14.99
C PHE A 371 -43.08 16.92 13.83
N THR A 372 -42.89 16.44 12.61
CA THR A 372 -43.21 17.15 11.36
C THR A 372 -44.70 17.03 11.03
N LYS A 373 -45.17 17.84 10.08
CA LYS A 373 -46.56 17.75 9.59
C LYS A 373 -46.86 16.36 9.02
N GLN A 374 -45.94 15.79 8.24
CA GLN A 374 -46.08 14.46 7.66
C GLN A 374 -46.20 13.36 8.73
N GLU A 375 -45.50 13.51 9.86
CA GLU A 375 -45.65 12.60 11.00
C GLU A 375 -47.04 12.74 11.64
N PHE A 376 -47.56 13.95 11.84
CA PHE A 376 -48.92 14.14 12.34
C PHE A 376 -49.98 13.57 11.40
N ASP A 377 -49.86 13.82 10.10
CA ASP A 377 -50.79 13.30 9.10
C ASP A 377 -50.78 11.76 9.09
N PHE A 378 -49.59 11.15 9.23
CA PHE A 378 -49.42 9.71 9.38
C PHE A 378 -50.02 9.19 10.70
N PHE A 379 -49.73 9.82 11.84
CA PHE A 379 -50.27 9.40 13.13
C PHE A 379 -51.79 9.48 13.16
N ASN A 380 -52.38 10.52 12.58
CA ASN A 380 -53.83 10.65 12.49
C ASN A 380 -54.42 9.58 11.55
N LYS A 381 -53.81 9.34 10.39
CA LYS A 381 -54.28 8.34 9.42
C LYS A 381 -54.28 6.91 10.00
N TYR A 382 -53.28 6.57 10.81
CA TYR A 382 -53.13 5.24 11.42
C TYR A 382 -53.54 5.20 12.90
N ASN A 383 -54.25 6.23 13.40
CA ASN A 383 -54.75 6.33 14.77
C ASN A 383 -53.67 6.07 15.86
N LEU A 384 -52.47 6.62 15.68
CA LEU A 384 -51.34 6.47 16.59
C LEU A 384 -51.39 7.56 17.68
N GLU A 385 -51.41 7.15 18.95
CA GLU A 385 -51.47 8.04 20.12
C GLU A 385 -50.12 8.71 20.42
N PHE A 386 -49.70 9.65 19.56
CA PHE A 386 -48.37 10.27 19.63
C PHE A 386 -48.06 11.02 20.94
N LYS A 387 -49.09 11.37 21.72
CA LYS A 387 -48.94 11.98 23.05
C LYS A 387 -48.26 11.06 24.06
N ARG A 388 -48.29 9.74 23.83
CA ARG A 388 -47.65 8.73 24.70
C ARG A 388 -46.21 8.41 24.30
N PHE A 389 -45.69 9.04 23.24
CA PHE A 389 -44.35 8.75 22.78
C PHE A 389 -43.31 9.42 23.70
N GLU A 390 -42.32 8.65 24.15
CA GLU A 390 -41.21 9.14 24.97
C GLU A 390 -40.09 9.81 24.14
N SER A 391 -40.05 9.50 22.84
CA SER A 391 -39.16 10.13 21.89
C SER A 391 -39.81 10.22 20.51
N ARG A 392 -39.37 11.17 19.68
CA ARG A 392 -39.89 11.38 18.31
C ARG A 392 -39.92 10.09 17.49
N TRP A 393 -38.95 9.23 17.71
CA TRP A 393 -38.75 8.03 16.91
C TRP A 393 -39.27 6.75 17.57
N VAL A 394 -39.88 6.84 18.76
CA VAL A 394 -40.32 5.64 19.51
C VAL A 394 -41.39 4.85 18.75
N TRP A 395 -42.20 5.53 17.93
CA TRP A 395 -43.23 4.86 17.12
C TRP A 395 -42.63 3.86 16.13
N MET A 396 -41.39 4.08 15.66
CA MET A 396 -40.70 3.11 14.80
C MET A 396 -40.31 1.85 15.58
N GLU A 397 -40.03 1.97 16.89
CA GLU A 397 -39.74 0.83 17.76
C GLU A 397 -41.03 0.09 18.15
N LEU A 398 -42.12 0.81 18.38
CA LEU A 398 -43.43 0.25 18.73
C LEU A 398 -44.16 -0.37 17.54
N TYR A 399 -43.98 0.19 16.34
CA TYR A 399 -44.71 -0.17 15.12
C TYR A 399 -43.77 -0.32 13.91
N PRO A 400 -42.80 -1.25 13.93
CA PRO A 400 -41.82 -1.41 12.86
C PRO A 400 -42.45 -1.71 11.49
N ASP A 401 -43.57 -2.42 11.46
CA ASP A 401 -44.29 -2.77 10.22
C ASP A 401 -44.89 -1.56 9.49
N LEU A 402 -45.06 -0.43 10.19
CA LEU A 402 -45.55 0.79 9.58
C LEU A 402 -44.42 1.64 8.97
N ILE A 403 -43.14 1.28 9.15
CA ILE A 403 -42.00 2.01 8.58
C ILE A 403 -42.04 2.02 7.04
N PRO A 404 -42.25 0.89 6.33
CA PRO A 404 -42.40 0.89 4.87
C PRO A 404 -43.61 1.69 4.39
N ILE A 405 -44.71 1.66 5.14
CA ILE A 405 -45.94 2.37 4.82
C ILE A 405 -45.74 3.88 4.94
N PHE A 406 -45.15 4.33 6.05
CA PHE A 406 -44.79 5.74 6.25
C PHE A 406 -43.88 6.24 5.13
N PHE A 407 -42.87 5.45 4.77
CA PHE A 407 -41.98 5.81 3.68
C PHE A 407 -42.70 5.90 2.34
N LYS A 408 -43.49 4.87 1.98
CA LYS A 408 -44.21 4.78 0.71
C LYS A 408 -45.27 5.87 0.52
N GLU A 409 -46.01 6.19 1.58
CA GLU A 409 -47.17 7.07 1.48
C GLU A 409 -46.88 8.53 1.84
N PHE A 410 -45.88 8.79 2.68
CA PHE A 410 -45.62 10.15 3.19
C PHE A 410 -44.28 10.72 2.76
N LEU A 411 -43.24 9.89 2.58
CA LEU A 411 -41.91 10.37 2.18
C LEU A 411 -41.65 10.27 0.68
N PHE A 412 -41.98 9.14 0.06
CA PHE A 412 -41.75 8.88 -1.37
C PHE A 412 -42.55 9.83 -2.29
N PRO A 413 -43.85 10.14 -2.04
CA PRO A 413 -44.62 10.98 -2.94
C PRO A 413 -44.15 12.44 -3.02
N ILE A 414 -43.41 12.92 -2.01
CA ILE A 414 -42.87 14.30 -1.98
C ILE A 414 -41.92 14.55 -3.16
N TYR A 415 -41.13 13.56 -3.55
CA TYR A 415 -40.16 13.69 -4.64
C TYR A 415 -40.49 12.82 -5.85
N ASN A 416 -41.50 11.96 -5.75
CA ASN A 416 -41.83 10.93 -6.74
C ASN A 416 -40.62 10.04 -7.11
N ARG A 417 -39.73 9.83 -6.12
CA ARG A 417 -38.54 8.97 -6.11
C ARG A 417 -38.08 8.80 -4.67
N ASP A 418 -37.08 7.95 -4.45
CA ASP A 418 -36.45 7.84 -3.14
C ASP A 418 -35.75 9.16 -2.74
N PRO A 419 -36.10 9.74 -1.57
CA PRO A 419 -35.44 10.92 -1.04
C PRO A 419 -34.01 10.60 -0.57
N SER A 420 -33.05 11.45 -0.97
CA SER A 420 -31.68 11.39 -0.45
C SER A 420 -31.64 11.71 1.05
N VAL A 421 -30.58 11.28 1.76
CA VAL A 421 -30.39 11.59 3.19
C VAL A 421 -30.43 13.10 3.47
N ARG A 422 -29.94 13.93 2.53
CA ARG A 422 -30.00 15.39 2.65
C ARG A 422 -31.43 15.92 2.47
N GLU A 423 -32.19 15.34 1.55
CA GLU A 423 -33.61 15.68 1.36
C GLU A 423 -34.44 15.28 2.57
N LEU A 424 -34.19 14.09 3.15
CA LEU A 424 -34.75 13.68 4.44
C LEU A 424 -34.36 14.67 5.54
N TYR A 425 -33.10 15.09 5.62
CA TYR A 425 -32.66 16.10 6.59
C TYR A 425 -33.42 17.43 6.44
N ASN A 426 -33.58 17.91 5.20
CA ASN A 426 -34.30 19.15 4.91
C ASN A 426 -35.80 19.05 5.25
N LEU A 427 -36.39 17.86 5.13
CA LEU A 427 -37.77 17.59 5.56
C LEU A 427 -37.89 17.41 7.09
N GLY A 428 -36.80 17.51 7.85
CA GLY A 428 -36.77 17.29 9.29
C GLY A 428 -36.62 15.83 9.71
N PHE A 429 -36.38 14.91 8.77
CA PHE A 429 -36.18 13.47 8.96
C PHE A 429 -34.69 13.05 8.98
N GLY A 430 -33.78 13.96 9.37
CA GLY A 430 -32.34 13.71 9.31
C GLY A 430 -31.84 12.49 10.10
N ASN A 431 -32.58 12.07 11.14
CA ASN A 431 -32.27 10.90 11.96
C ASN A 431 -33.03 9.62 11.54
N PHE A 432 -33.93 9.69 10.55
CA PHE A 432 -34.75 8.55 10.12
C PHE A 432 -33.88 7.35 9.70
N SER A 433 -32.83 7.58 8.90
CA SER A 433 -31.92 6.51 8.46
C SER A 433 -31.18 5.82 9.62
N ASN A 434 -30.79 6.60 10.63
CA ASN A 434 -30.07 6.07 11.80
C ASN A 434 -31.03 5.28 12.71
N LYS A 435 -32.25 5.77 12.90
CA LYS A 435 -33.25 5.06 13.67
C LYS A 435 -33.70 3.78 12.98
N LEU A 436 -33.95 3.83 11.68
CA LEU A 436 -34.28 2.66 10.89
C LEU A 436 -33.21 1.57 11.05
N LYS A 437 -31.92 1.94 10.99
CA LYS A 437 -30.81 1.01 11.26
C LYS A 437 -30.84 0.43 12.68
N LYS A 438 -31.20 1.23 13.68
CA LYS A 438 -31.33 0.77 15.06
C LYS A 438 -32.48 -0.23 15.23
N VAL A 439 -33.63 0.05 14.61
CA VAL A 439 -34.87 -0.73 14.77
C VAL A 439 -34.82 -2.02 13.96
N LEU A 440 -34.44 -1.94 12.69
CA LEU A 440 -34.47 -3.08 11.76
C LEU A 440 -33.12 -3.79 11.63
N GLY A 441 -32.07 -3.31 12.32
CA GLY A 441 -30.72 -3.88 12.24
C GLY A 441 -29.98 -3.64 10.92
N MET A 442 -30.59 -2.96 9.95
CA MET A 442 -30.07 -2.81 8.58
C MET A 442 -29.92 -1.33 8.16
N PRO A 443 -28.86 -0.95 7.42
CA PRO A 443 -28.71 0.42 6.93
C PRO A 443 -29.86 0.83 5.97
N TYR A 444 -30.22 2.12 5.97
CA TYR A 444 -31.26 2.68 5.08
C TYR A 444 -31.11 2.28 3.59
N GLY A 445 -29.87 2.17 3.09
CA GLY A 445 -29.62 1.68 1.73
C GLY A 445 -30.11 0.25 1.50
N GLN A 446 -29.69 -0.67 2.38
CA GLN A 446 -30.07 -2.09 2.33
C GLN A 446 -31.58 -2.27 2.51
N TRP A 447 -32.17 -1.57 3.49
CA TRP A 447 -33.61 -1.65 3.71
C TRP A 447 -34.42 -1.27 2.47
N LYS A 448 -34.02 -0.19 1.76
CA LYS A 448 -34.69 0.19 0.51
C LYS A 448 -34.59 -0.88 -0.56
N GLU A 449 -33.43 -1.51 -0.69
CA GLU A 449 -33.21 -2.61 -1.64
C GLU A 449 -34.15 -3.78 -1.31
N GLU A 450 -34.31 -4.14 -0.02
CA GLU A 450 -35.24 -5.18 0.44
C GLU A 450 -36.71 -4.81 0.20
N GLN A 451 -37.05 -3.52 0.24
CA GLN A 451 -38.39 -3.02 -0.07
C GLN A 451 -38.63 -2.79 -1.58
N GLY A 452 -37.66 -3.14 -2.45
CA GLY A 452 -37.77 -2.96 -3.91
C GLY A 452 -37.61 -1.52 -4.40
N TYR A 453 -37.17 -0.60 -3.55
CA TYR A 453 -36.91 0.80 -3.92
C TYR A 453 -35.45 0.96 -4.40
N TYR A 454 -35.20 0.65 -5.66
CA TYR A 454 -33.92 0.98 -6.28
C TYR A 454 -33.96 2.40 -6.85
N ASP A 455 -32.96 3.21 -6.49
CA ASP A 455 -32.66 4.41 -7.25
C ASP A 455 -32.15 4.01 -8.63
N PHE A 456 -33.01 4.06 -9.64
CA PHE A 456 -32.59 3.91 -11.03
C PHE A 456 -32.11 5.24 -11.57
N LYS A 457 -30.94 5.21 -12.20
CA LYS A 457 -30.40 6.35 -12.93
C LYS A 457 -30.21 5.96 -14.38
N LYS A 458 -30.66 6.83 -15.30
CA LYS A 458 -30.39 6.67 -16.72
C LYS A 458 -28.90 6.93 -16.99
N CYS A 459 -28.20 5.96 -17.54
CA CYS A 459 -26.83 6.17 -18.00
C CYS A 459 -26.83 7.06 -19.24
N THR A 460 -26.06 8.15 -19.24
CA THR A 460 -25.98 9.07 -20.38
C THR A 460 -25.27 8.53 -21.60
N ARG A 461 -24.50 7.43 -21.46
CA ARG A 461 -23.82 6.78 -22.58
C ARG A 461 -24.66 5.65 -23.17
N CYS A 462 -25.00 4.62 -22.40
CA CYS A 462 -25.76 3.48 -22.92
C CYS A 462 -27.28 3.67 -22.90
N GLY A 463 -27.80 4.74 -22.30
CA GLY A 463 -29.24 4.99 -22.20
C GLY A 463 -30.01 4.11 -21.21
N ASN A 464 -29.40 3.03 -20.71
CA ASN A 464 -30.04 2.08 -19.79
C ASN A 464 -30.31 2.73 -18.42
N PHE A 465 -31.48 2.45 -17.84
CA PHE A 465 -31.78 2.73 -16.44
C PHE A 465 -31.18 1.63 -15.58
N LEU A 466 -30.20 1.98 -14.74
CA LEU A 466 -29.47 1.03 -13.91
C LEU A 466 -29.55 1.44 -12.45
N PRO A 467 -29.48 0.49 -11.50
CA PRO A 467 -29.39 0.81 -10.08
C PRO A 467 -28.20 1.73 -9.79
N ASN A 468 -28.34 2.65 -8.84
CA ASN A 468 -27.32 3.64 -8.48
C ASN A 468 -25.95 3.01 -8.13
N GLU A 469 -25.88 1.76 -7.64
CA GLU A 469 -24.63 1.04 -7.41
C GLU A 469 -23.83 0.75 -8.67
N LYS A 470 -24.50 0.64 -9.82
CA LYS A 470 -23.84 0.55 -11.13
C LYS A 470 -23.26 1.89 -11.57
N PHE A 471 -23.36 2.93 -10.75
CA PHE A 471 -22.67 4.21 -10.89
C PHE A 471 -21.67 4.35 -9.73
N GLU A 472 -20.46 4.81 -10.02
CA GLU A 472 -19.42 4.91 -8.99
C GLU A 472 -19.80 5.97 -7.94
N ARG A 473 -19.86 5.54 -6.67
CA ARG A 473 -19.96 6.43 -5.51
C ARG A 473 -18.58 7.04 -5.27
N LEU A 474 -18.29 8.19 -5.88
CA LEU A 474 -17.01 8.87 -5.64
C LEU A 474 -16.88 9.23 -4.15
N ARG A 475 -15.78 8.83 -3.51
CA ARG A 475 -15.40 9.29 -2.18
C ARG A 475 -14.43 10.47 -2.34
N GLY A 476 -14.80 11.69 -1.92
CA GLY A 476 -13.87 12.82 -1.73
C GLY A 476 -13.87 13.92 -2.81
N HIS A 477 -12.86 14.80 -2.76
CA HIS A 477 -12.79 16.08 -3.48
C HIS A 477 -12.71 16.02 -5.01
N GLU A 478 -12.56 14.84 -5.62
CA GLU A 478 -12.65 14.65 -7.09
C GLU A 478 -14.07 14.86 -7.65
N GLU A 479 -15.05 14.98 -6.76
CA GLU A 479 -16.46 15.21 -7.07
C GLU A 479 -16.71 16.36 -8.06
N GLN A 480 -15.94 17.45 -8.04
CA GLN A 480 -16.33 18.67 -8.75
C GLN A 480 -15.94 18.73 -10.24
N LYS A 481 -15.00 17.91 -10.73
CA LYS A 481 -14.38 18.14 -12.06
C LYS A 481 -14.98 17.32 -13.22
N ARG A 482 -15.94 16.41 -13.00
CA ARG A 482 -16.38 15.47 -14.04
C ARG A 482 -17.89 15.19 -14.01
N GLY A 483 -18.70 16.23 -14.24
CA GLY A 483 -20.17 16.12 -14.32
C GLY A 483 -20.65 15.04 -15.30
N ALA A 484 -20.05 14.97 -16.50
CA ALA A 484 -20.40 13.98 -17.52
C ALA A 484 -20.18 12.53 -17.05
N TYR A 485 -19.02 12.22 -16.44
CA TYR A 485 -18.70 10.86 -15.99
C TYR A 485 -19.65 10.35 -14.89
N ARG A 486 -20.17 11.25 -14.04
CA ARG A 486 -21.11 10.90 -12.96
C ARG A 486 -22.43 10.35 -13.47
N SER A 487 -22.80 10.72 -14.69
CA SER A 487 -24.02 10.28 -15.35
C SER A 487 -23.82 9.00 -16.15
N MET A 488 -22.60 8.46 -16.21
CA MET A 488 -22.29 7.18 -16.83
C MET A 488 -22.20 6.06 -15.79
N CYS A 489 -22.74 4.89 -16.14
CA CYS A 489 -22.52 3.68 -15.36
C CYS A 489 -21.03 3.29 -15.37
N ILE A 490 -20.62 2.47 -14.42
CA ILE A 490 -19.23 2.04 -14.22
C ILE A 490 -18.65 1.42 -15.50
N ASN A 491 -19.43 0.59 -16.19
CA ASN A 491 -19.01 -0.05 -17.44
C ASN A 491 -18.72 0.99 -18.53
N CYS A 492 -19.69 1.85 -18.83
CA CYS A 492 -19.54 2.93 -19.82
C CYS A 492 -18.38 3.88 -19.50
N ARG A 493 -18.18 4.19 -18.21
CA ARG A 493 -17.07 5.02 -17.73
C ARG A 493 -15.73 4.34 -17.94
N ASN A 494 -15.63 3.06 -17.57
CA ASN A 494 -14.43 2.26 -17.81
C ASN A 494 -14.12 2.18 -19.30
N ASP A 495 -15.14 2.06 -20.15
CA ASP A 495 -14.98 2.08 -21.60
C ASP A 495 -14.49 3.44 -22.10
N VAL A 496 -15.04 4.58 -21.64
CA VAL A 496 -14.52 5.92 -21.97
C VAL A 496 -13.04 6.04 -21.57
N ARG A 497 -12.70 5.59 -20.35
CA ARG A 497 -11.31 5.65 -19.86
C ARG A 497 -10.40 4.77 -20.73
N ARG A 498 -10.86 3.57 -21.10
CA ARG A 498 -10.12 2.65 -21.95
C ARG A 498 -9.90 3.23 -23.34
N ILE A 499 -10.94 3.80 -23.96
CA ILE A 499 -10.87 4.54 -25.23
C ILE A 499 -9.84 5.65 -25.14
N SER A 500 -9.87 6.46 -24.08
CA SER A 500 -8.88 7.54 -23.90
C SER A 500 -7.45 7.01 -23.82
N ILE A 501 -7.23 5.92 -23.07
CA ILE A 501 -5.90 5.29 -22.94
C ILE A 501 -5.43 4.73 -24.29
N TYR A 502 -6.29 3.99 -25.00
CA TYR A 502 -5.95 3.43 -26.30
C TYR A 502 -5.72 4.51 -27.35
N ASN A 503 -6.54 5.55 -27.38
CA ASN A 503 -6.35 6.67 -28.29
C ASN A 503 -5.00 7.36 -28.06
N LYS A 504 -4.64 7.65 -26.79
CA LYS A 504 -3.32 8.20 -26.47
C LYS A 504 -2.18 7.26 -26.92
N LYS A 505 -2.32 5.95 -26.68
CA LYS A 505 -1.32 4.94 -27.08
C LYS A 505 -1.18 4.85 -28.61
N TYR A 506 -2.31 4.74 -29.32
CA TYR A 506 -2.39 4.69 -30.78
C TYR A 506 -1.74 5.91 -31.40
N ARG A 507 -2.13 7.11 -30.97
CA ARG A 507 -1.58 8.37 -31.47
C ARG A 507 -0.10 8.52 -31.15
N LEU A 508 0.34 8.19 -29.94
CA LEU A 508 1.77 8.23 -29.61
C LEU A 508 2.57 7.35 -30.58
N ILE A 509 2.14 6.10 -30.81
CA ILE A 509 2.89 5.19 -31.67
C ILE A 509 2.81 5.63 -33.14
N LYS A 510 1.60 5.95 -33.63
CA LYS A 510 1.36 6.38 -35.02
C LYS A 510 2.06 7.68 -35.37
N ASP A 511 1.87 8.71 -34.56
CA ASP A 511 2.23 10.08 -34.91
C ASP A 511 3.71 10.38 -34.57
N TYR A 512 4.27 9.73 -33.54
CA TYR A 512 5.62 10.06 -33.02
C TYR A 512 6.63 8.92 -33.08
N LEU A 513 6.18 7.66 -33.13
CA LEU A 513 7.07 6.50 -33.06
C LEU A 513 7.00 5.59 -34.31
N GLY A 514 6.55 6.13 -35.44
CA GLY A 514 6.62 5.48 -36.75
C GLY A 514 5.50 4.49 -37.07
N GLY A 515 4.48 4.35 -36.21
CA GLY A 515 3.25 3.61 -36.48
C GLY A 515 3.37 2.09 -36.60
N LYS A 516 4.53 1.52 -36.29
CA LYS A 516 4.79 0.07 -36.35
C LYS A 516 5.75 -0.36 -35.25
N CYS A 517 5.87 -1.67 -35.04
CA CYS A 517 6.88 -2.21 -34.14
C CYS A 517 8.27 -1.91 -34.70
N HIS A 518 9.14 -1.35 -33.86
CA HIS A 518 10.50 -0.99 -34.25
C HIS A 518 11.31 -2.18 -34.78
N ASP A 519 11.14 -3.38 -34.21
CA ASP A 519 11.96 -4.55 -34.55
C ASP A 519 11.42 -5.37 -35.73
N CYS A 520 10.11 -5.66 -35.76
CA CYS A 520 9.53 -6.59 -36.74
C CYS A 520 8.59 -5.93 -37.76
N GLY A 521 8.31 -4.63 -37.61
CA GLY A 521 7.39 -3.93 -38.51
C GLY A 521 5.91 -4.32 -38.39
N GLU A 522 5.52 -5.16 -37.41
CA GLU A 522 4.10 -5.42 -37.10
C GLU A 522 3.36 -4.08 -36.96
N ASP A 523 2.13 -4.01 -37.45
CA ASP A 523 1.30 -2.81 -37.41
C ASP A 523 0.49 -2.70 -36.10
N LEU A 524 -0.28 -1.61 -35.99
CA LEU A 524 -1.11 -1.33 -34.81
C LEU A 524 -2.36 -2.20 -34.70
N THR A 525 -2.57 -3.20 -35.57
CA THR A 525 -3.74 -4.09 -35.45
C THR A 525 -3.74 -4.90 -34.14
N VAL A 526 -2.59 -5.00 -33.47
CA VAL A 526 -2.42 -5.61 -32.14
C VAL A 526 -2.02 -4.58 -31.08
N LEU A 527 -2.61 -3.36 -31.13
CA LEU A 527 -2.26 -2.21 -30.28
C LEU A 527 -2.10 -2.57 -28.79
N ASP A 528 -2.93 -3.47 -28.25
CA ASP A 528 -2.83 -3.92 -26.86
C ASP A 528 -1.51 -4.58 -26.53
N GLY A 529 -1.03 -5.41 -27.45
CA GLY A 529 0.23 -6.11 -27.34
C GLY A 529 1.44 -5.18 -27.39
N TYR A 530 1.30 -3.90 -27.74
CA TYR A 530 2.45 -2.99 -27.74
C TYR A 530 2.95 -2.66 -26.34
N GLU A 531 4.26 -2.65 -26.16
CA GLU A 531 4.94 -2.18 -24.98
C GLU A 531 5.95 -1.09 -25.35
N PHE A 532 6.25 -0.25 -24.36
CA PHE A 532 7.17 0.88 -24.50
C PHE A 532 8.51 0.48 -23.88
N HIS A 533 9.47 0.17 -24.75
CA HIS A 533 10.80 -0.28 -24.35
C HIS A 533 11.73 0.91 -24.24
N HIS A 534 12.45 0.99 -23.11
CA HIS A 534 13.42 2.05 -22.86
C HIS A 534 14.75 1.58 -23.43
N LEU A 535 15.31 2.29 -24.41
CA LEU A 535 16.61 1.96 -24.99
C LEU A 535 17.74 2.04 -23.94
N TYR A 536 17.57 2.93 -22.98
CA TYR A 536 18.52 3.23 -21.90
C TYR A 536 17.79 3.11 -20.55
N PRO A 537 17.86 1.94 -19.87
CA PRO A 537 17.15 1.70 -18.61
C PRO A 537 17.44 2.74 -17.51
N GLU A 538 18.62 3.34 -17.52
CA GLU A 538 19.07 4.40 -16.61
C GLU A 538 18.35 5.73 -16.81
N LEU A 539 17.80 5.99 -18.01
CA LEU A 539 17.01 7.20 -18.30
C LEU A 539 15.54 7.03 -17.93
N LYS A 540 15.11 5.86 -17.46
CA LYS A 540 13.71 5.56 -17.17
C LYS A 540 13.20 6.41 -16.01
N THR A 541 12.34 7.38 -16.31
CA THR A 541 11.72 8.25 -15.32
C THR A 541 10.34 7.76 -14.90
N ALA A 542 9.63 7.06 -15.78
CA ALA A 542 8.30 6.53 -15.53
C ALA A 542 7.97 5.30 -16.40
N THR A 543 6.87 4.64 -16.09
CA THR A 543 6.29 3.54 -16.87
C THR A 543 5.01 3.99 -17.59
N TRP A 544 4.61 3.26 -18.62
CA TRP A 544 3.32 3.50 -19.27
C TRP A 544 2.12 3.46 -18.30
N ARG A 545 2.20 2.62 -17.26
CA ARG A 545 1.15 2.51 -16.23
C ARG A 545 0.94 3.83 -15.49
N GLU A 546 2.01 4.57 -15.23
CA GLU A 546 1.99 5.88 -14.58
C GLU A 546 1.62 6.99 -15.57
N MET A 547 2.06 6.86 -16.83
CA MET A 547 1.90 7.88 -17.85
C MET A 547 0.54 7.90 -18.54
N LYS A 548 -0.17 6.78 -18.65
CA LYS A 548 -1.45 6.70 -19.39
C LYS A 548 -2.55 7.66 -18.87
N GLU A 549 -2.49 8.05 -17.59
CA GLU A 549 -3.42 8.99 -16.96
C GLU A 549 -3.00 10.46 -17.14
N LYS A 550 -1.76 10.73 -17.56
CA LYS A 550 -1.23 12.08 -17.80
C LYS A 550 -1.83 12.69 -19.06
N SER A 551 -1.63 14.00 -19.24
CA SER A 551 -2.00 14.67 -20.49
C SER A 551 -1.20 14.11 -21.66
N TYR A 552 -1.76 14.19 -22.86
CA TYR A 552 -1.08 13.68 -24.05
C TYR A 552 0.28 14.36 -24.30
N LYS A 553 0.39 15.66 -24.01
CA LYS A 553 1.65 16.42 -24.08
C LYS A 553 2.72 15.86 -23.15
N GLU A 554 2.38 15.56 -21.90
CA GLU A 554 3.31 14.94 -20.94
C GLU A 554 3.75 13.54 -21.39
N ILE A 555 2.83 12.75 -21.97
CA ILE A 555 3.14 11.43 -22.51
C ILE A 555 4.15 11.51 -23.65
N VAL A 556 3.98 12.45 -24.59
CA VAL A 556 4.91 12.64 -25.70
C VAL A 556 6.28 13.09 -25.19
N GLN A 557 6.32 14.06 -24.27
CA GLN A 557 7.58 14.53 -23.69
C GLN A 557 8.32 13.41 -22.95
N TRP A 558 7.60 12.59 -22.18
CA TRP A 558 8.15 11.42 -21.51
C TRP A 558 8.77 10.44 -22.51
N ALA A 559 8.04 10.08 -23.58
CA ALA A 559 8.54 9.14 -24.58
C ALA A 559 9.84 9.61 -25.25
N PHE A 560 9.97 10.92 -25.50
CA PHE A 560 11.19 11.50 -26.04
C PHE A 560 12.35 11.52 -25.04
N ASN A 561 12.09 11.98 -23.81
CA ASN A 561 13.10 12.10 -22.76
C ASN A 561 13.68 10.72 -22.38
N ASP A 562 12.81 9.73 -22.21
CA ASP A 562 13.18 8.36 -21.81
C ASP A 562 13.66 7.50 -23.00
N ARG A 563 13.81 8.08 -24.20
CA ARG A 563 14.27 7.41 -25.44
C ARG A 563 13.51 6.11 -25.72
N ILE A 564 12.18 6.21 -25.71
CA ILE A 564 11.29 5.06 -25.81
C ILE A 564 11.10 4.65 -27.27
N ILE A 565 11.12 3.34 -27.51
CA ILE A 565 10.69 2.74 -28.78
C ILE A 565 9.45 1.85 -28.59
N PRO A 566 8.56 1.77 -29.60
CA PRO A 566 7.39 0.90 -29.55
C PRO A 566 7.77 -0.51 -30.01
N LEU A 567 7.53 -1.50 -29.16
CA LEU A 567 7.70 -2.91 -29.52
C LEU A 567 6.37 -3.64 -29.39
N CYS A 568 6.07 -4.54 -30.32
CA CYS A 568 5.01 -5.52 -30.06
C CYS A 568 5.47 -6.46 -28.94
N GLY A 569 4.52 -7.04 -28.20
CA GLY A 569 4.78 -7.87 -27.02
C GLY A 569 5.70 -9.04 -27.32
N ASN A 570 5.62 -9.60 -28.53
CA ASN A 570 6.54 -10.65 -28.98
C ASN A 570 8.00 -10.16 -29.05
N CYS A 571 8.25 -8.99 -29.65
CA CYS A 571 9.59 -8.40 -29.73
C CYS A 571 10.08 -7.90 -28.37
N HIS A 572 9.17 -7.35 -27.55
CA HIS A 572 9.51 -6.94 -26.20
C HIS A 572 9.97 -8.13 -25.34
N ALA A 573 9.20 -9.22 -25.33
CA ALA A 573 9.57 -10.46 -24.64
C ALA A 573 10.94 -10.98 -25.10
N LYS A 574 11.20 -10.96 -26.42
CA LYS A 574 12.49 -11.34 -27.01
C LYS A 574 13.64 -10.48 -26.48
N ARG A 575 13.51 -9.14 -26.49
CA ARG A 575 14.56 -8.23 -26.00
C ARG A 575 14.83 -8.39 -24.51
N THR A 576 13.79 -8.62 -23.70
CA THR A 576 13.95 -8.79 -22.25
C THR A 576 14.54 -10.14 -21.84
N ALA A 577 14.52 -11.14 -22.72
CA ALA A 577 15.03 -12.48 -22.44
C ALA A 577 16.55 -12.58 -22.71
N THR A 578 17.34 -11.87 -21.90
CA THR A 578 18.80 -11.78 -22.04
C THR A 578 19.48 -13.14 -21.98
N VAL A 579 19.15 -13.98 -20.97
CA VAL A 579 19.72 -15.33 -20.83
C VAL A 579 19.40 -16.22 -22.04
N PHE A 580 18.17 -16.17 -22.55
CA PHE A 580 17.81 -16.90 -23.76
C PHE A 580 18.64 -16.41 -24.96
N SER A 581 18.83 -15.10 -25.10
CA SER A 581 19.59 -14.52 -26.21
C SER A 581 21.07 -14.93 -26.16
N LEU A 582 21.68 -14.94 -24.98
CA LEU A 582 23.08 -15.37 -24.78
C LEU A 582 23.29 -16.87 -25.04
N GLN A 583 22.26 -17.70 -24.82
CA GLN A 583 22.34 -19.15 -24.86
C GLN A 583 21.43 -19.77 -25.94
N LYS A 584 21.07 -18.96 -26.95
CA LYS A 584 20.06 -19.32 -27.96
C LYS A 584 20.46 -20.55 -28.75
N GLU A 585 21.74 -20.65 -29.13
CA GLU A 585 22.26 -21.76 -29.93
C GLU A 585 22.13 -23.10 -29.19
N LEU A 586 22.52 -23.13 -27.92
CA LEU A 586 22.36 -24.32 -27.07
C LEU A 586 20.87 -24.65 -26.89
N ILE A 587 20.05 -23.68 -26.46
CA ILE A 587 18.63 -23.90 -26.17
C ILE A 587 17.85 -24.39 -27.40
N LEU A 588 18.21 -23.91 -28.59
CA LEU A 588 17.57 -24.23 -29.87
C LEU A 588 18.26 -25.35 -30.66
N LEU A 589 19.30 -25.99 -30.10
CA LEU A 589 20.00 -27.09 -30.74
C LEU A 589 19.00 -28.19 -31.16
N GLU A 590 18.95 -28.51 -32.45
CA GLU A 590 17.91 -29.37 -33.02
C GLU A 590 17.87 -30.75 -32.34
N LYS A 591 19.06 -31.33 -32.14
CA LYS A 591 19.27 -32.65 -31.54
C LYS A 591 19.27 -32.65 -30.01
N ILE A 592 18.98 -31.54 -29.33
CA ILE A 592 19.09 -31.47 -27.85
C ILE A 592 18.26 -32.55 -27.15
N PHE A 593 17.09 -32.90 -27.67
CA PHE A 593 16.22 -33.92 -27.08
C PHE A 593 16.58 -35.36 -27.49
N SER A 594 17.58 -35.54 -28.36
CA SER A 594 18.16 -36.85 -28.67
C SER A 594 19.30 -37.23 -27.72
N PHE A 595 19.81 -36.27 -26.94
CA PHE A 595 20.84 -36.49 -25.94
C PHE A 595 20.26 -37.03 -24.64
N SER A 596 21.11 -37.73 -23.87
CA SER A 596 20.69 -38.15 -22.53
C SER A 596 20.58 -36.93 -21.60
N PRO A 597 19.78 -37.01 -20.52
CA PRO A 597 19.69 -35.93 -19.54
C PRO A 597 21.05 -35.50 -18.97
N LEU A 598 21.99 -36.46 -18.82
CA LEU A 598 23.35 -36.20 -18.36
C LEU A 598 24.17 -35.43 -19.41
N ASP A 599 24.08 -35.83 -20.68
CA ASP A 599 24.77 -35.12 -21.78
C ASP A 599 24.27 -33.69 -21.92
N ILE A 600 22.96 -33.46 -21.77
CA ILE A 600 22.40 -32.10 -21.76
C ILE A 600 22.95 -31.30 -20.57
N ASP A 601 23.02 -31.90 -19.38
CA ASP A 601 23.56 -31.22 -18.20
C ASP A 601 25.05 -30.86 -18.35
N ASN A 602 25.83 -31.75 -18.98
CA ASN A 602 27.23 -31.54 -19.31
C ASN A 602 27.40 -30.39 -20.32
N LEU A 603 26.62 -30.40 -21.42
CA LEU A 603 26.62 -29.32 -22.42
C LEU A 603 26.29 -27.96 -21.80
N ILE A 604 25.30 -27.91 -20.90
CA ILE A 604 24.97 -26.67 -20.17
C ILE A 604 26.15 -26.24 -19.28
N SER A 605 26.77 -27.18 -18.59
CA SER A 605 27.88 -26.89 -17.67
C SER A 605 29.13 -26.39 -18.40
N GLU A 606 29.44 -26.96 -19.56
CA GLU A 606 30.52 -26.50 -20.45
C GLU A 606 30.26 -25.07 -20.95
N LYS A 607 29.04 -24.80 -21.44
CA LYS A 607 28.67 -23.46 -21.93
C LYS A 607 28.70 -22.38 -20.86
N ILE A 608 28.41 -22.73 -19.60
CA ILE A 608 28.48 -21.80 -18.48
C ILE A 608 29.92 -21.55 -18.04
N LYS A 609 30.80 -22.55 -18.12
CA LYS A 609 32.23 -22.37 -17.81
C LYS A 609 32.87 -21.29 -18.70
N GLU A 610 32.40 -21.14 -19.94
CA GLU A 610 32.83 -20.09 -20.86
C GLU A 610 32.33 -18.68 -20.46
N GLN A 611 31.32 -18.56 -19.58
CA GLN A 611 30.61 -17.30 -19.28
C GLN A 611 30.39 -17.06 -17.76
N ILE A 612 31.23 -17.64 -16.90
CA ILE A 612 31.05 -17.69 -15.43
C ILE A 612 30.74 -16.30 -14.83
N ASP A 613 31.41 -15.26 -15.31
CA ASP A 613 31.31 -13.91 -14.74
C ASP A 613 29.94 -13.26 -14.94
N GLN A 614 29.15 -13.70 -15.92
CA GLN A 614 27.89 -13.05 -16.30
C GLN A 614 26.64 -13.72 -15.72
N MET A 615 26.71 -14.95 -15.20
CA MET A 615 25.51 -15.73 -14.87
C MET A 615 25.64 -16.62 -13.61
N ARG A 616 25.51 -16.03 -12.41
CA ARG A 616 25.45 -16.81 -11.15
C ARG A 616 24.29 -17.83 -11.09
N SER A 617 23.23 -17.66 -11.89
CA SER A 617 22.08 -18.56 -11.97
C SER A 617 21.83 -19.14 -13.37
N GLY A 618 22.82 -19.08 -14.26
CA GLY A 618 22.68 -19.41 -15.69
C GLY A 618 22.17 -20.83 -15.94
N LYS A 619 22.68 -21.82 -15.20
CA LYS A 619 22.34 -23.26 -15.38
C LYS A 619 20.86 -23.51 -15.25
N ASN A 620 20.26 -23.03 -14.16
CA ASN A 620 18.83 -23.24 -13.91
C ASN A 620 17.98 -22.47 -14.92
N GLN A 621 18.38 -21.26 -15.32
CA GLN A 621 17.64 -20.50 -16.33
C GLN A 621 17.68 -21.19 -17.71
N ILE A 622 18.82 -21.72 -18.14
CA ILE A 622 18.94 -22.49 -19.39
C ILE A 622 18.05 -23.74 -19.32
N LYS A 623 18.08 -24.48 -18.21
CA LYS A 623 17.18 -25.63 -17.99
C LYS A 623 15.71 -25.23 -18.11
N LYS A 624 15.29 -24.12 -17.49
CA LYS A 624 13.91 -23.59 -17.62
C LYS A 624 13.52 -23.33 -19.08
N TRP A 625 14.43 -22.78 -19.88
CA TRP A 625 14.18 -22.57 -21.32
C TRP A 625 14.09 -23.86 -22.13
N ILE A 626 14.94 -24.85 -21.82
CA ILE A 626 14.89 -26.17 -22.46
C ILE A 626 13.57 -26.88 -22.13
N ARG A 627 13.12 -26.86 -20.85
CA ARG A 627 11.79 -27.36 -20.45
C ARG A 627 10.68 -26.64 -21.21
N LYS A 628 10.75 -25.31 -21.30
CA LYS A 628 9.78 -24.51 -22.07
C LYS A 628 9.72 -24.96 -23.52
N ARG A 629 10.87 -25.09 -24.18
CA ARG A 629 10.93 -25.55 -25.58
C ARG A 629 10.30 -26.93 -25.72
N PHE A 630 10.65 -27.87 -24.83
CA PHE A 630 10.14 -29.24 -24.86
C PHE A 630 8.61 -29.24 -24.73
N ILE A 631 8.07 -28.63 -23.66
CA ILE A 631 6.63 -28.58 -23.39
C ILE A 631 5.85 -27.94 -24.55
N TYR A 632 6.35 -26.85 -25.13
CA TYR A 632 5.66 -26.23 -26.27
C TYR A 632 5.74 -27.06 -27.55
N THR A 633 6.82 -27.81 -27.74
CA THR A 633 6.96 -28.71 -28.89
C THR A 633 5.96 -29.85 -28.79
N GLU A 634 5.89 -30.51 -27.63
CA GLU A 634 5.02 -31.65 -27.36
C GLU A 634 3.54 -31.28 -27.32
N LEU A 635 3.17 -30.24 -26.56
CA LEU A 635 1.76 -29.92 -26.33
C LEU A 635 1.16 -28.98 -27.37
N PHE A 636 1.96 -28.13 -28.02
CA PHE A 636 1.46 -27.03 -28.87
C PHE A 636 2.11 -27.01 -30.26
N PHE A 637 2.67 -28.14 -30.71
CA PHE A 637 3.32 -28.27 -32.02
C PHE A 637 4.44 -27.23 -32.25
N GLY A 638 5.09 -26.81 -31.18
CA GLY A 638 6.19 -25.83 -31.19
C GLY A 638 5.78 -24.43 -31.65
N LYS A 639 4.49 -24.08 -31.63
CA LYS A 639 3.99 -22.79 -32.15
C LYS A 639 2.86 -22.19 -31.33
N CYS A 640 2.65 -20.90 -31.51
CA CYS A 640 1.49 -20.19 -30.98
C CYS A 640 0.22 -20.70 -31.67
N ILE A 641 -0.73 -21.20 -30.89
CA ILE A 641 -2.00 -21.73 -31.40
C ILE A 641 -2.87 -20.63 -32.05
N GLY A 642 -2.84 -19.40 -31.52
CA GLY A 642 -3.63 -18.28 -32.06
C GLY A 642 -3.18 -17.85 -33.46
N CYS A 643 -1.94 -17.37 -33.59
CA CYS A 643 -1.47 -16.80 -34.87
C CYS A 643 -0.72 -17.80 -35.77
N GLY A 644 -0.14 -18.87 -35.22
CA GLY A 644 0.76 -19.79 -35.94
C GLY A 644 2.11 -19.21 -36.35
N LYS A 645 2.30 -17.88 -36.29
CA LYS A 645 3.52 -17.18 -36.77
C LYS A 645 4.72 -17.33 -35.82
N ILE A 646 4.47 -17.35 -34.52
CA ILE A 646 5.52 -17.46 -33.50
C ILE A 646 5.75 -18.93 -33.15
N THR A 647 6.99 -19.38 -33.25
CA THR A 647 7.44 -20.75 -32.98
C THR A 647 8.53 -20.76 -31.90
N VAL A 648 8.80 -21.94 -31.35
CA VAL A 648 9.92 -22.15 -30.42
C VAL A 648 11.27 -21.79 -31.06
N TYR A 649 11.40 -21.90 -32.39
CA TYR A 649 12.65 -21.62 -33.10
C TYR A 649 12.85 -20.14 -33.42
N ASN A 650 11.79 -19.41 -33.74
CA ASN A 650 11.93 -17.99 -34.10
C ASN A 650 11.85 -17.04 -32.87
N ASN A 651 11.03 -17.37 -31.86
CA ASN A 651 10.82 -16.52 -30.68
C ASN A 651 10.18 -17.27 -29.48
N LEU A 652 10.87 -18.29 -28.94
CA LEU A 652 10.47 -18.98 -27.71
C LEU A 652 10.16 -18.06 -26.51
N PRO A 653 10.87 -16.93 -26.29
CA PRO A 653 10.55 -16.01 -25.20
C PRO A 653 9.12 -15.49 -25.23
N ALA A 654 8.58 -15.21 -26.41
CA ALA A 654 7.24 -14.68 -26.57
C ALA A 654 6.12 -15.69 -26.28
N LEU A 655 6.40 -16.99 -26.21
CA LEU A 655 5.37 -18.00 -25.95
C LEU A 655 4.96 -18.02 -24.46
N GLN A 656 3.66 -18.04 -24.18
CA GLN A 656 3.04 -17.93 -22.86
C GLN A 656 1.83 -18.87 -22.77
N LEU A 657 1.58 -19.37 -21.55
CA LEU A 657 0.40 -20.20 -21.28
C LEU A 657 -0.80 -19.28 -21.04
N HIS A 658 -1.95 -19.70 -21.55
CA HIS A 658 -3.24 -19.05 -21.35
C HIS A 658 -4.26 -20.08 -20.87
N HIS A 659 -4.99 -19.75 -19.81
CA HIS A 659 -6.06 -20.59 -19.27
C HIS A 659 -7.35 -20.38 -20.06
N LEU A 660 -7.86 -21.43 -20.72
CA LEU A 660 -9.12 -21.36 -21.46
C LEU A 660 -10.34 -21.18 -20.52
N PHE A 661 -10.25 -21.74 -19.31
CA PHE A 661 -11.32 -21.73 -18.31
C PHE A 661 -10.75 -21.25 -16.97
N PRO A 662 -10.62 -19.92 -16.77
CA PRO A 662 -10.06 -19.37 -15.53
C PRO A 662 -10.79 -19.79 -14.24
N GLU A 663 -12.03 -20.23 -14.35
CA GLU A 663 -12.86 -20.77 -13.27
C GLU A 663 -12.41 -22.15 -12.76
N LEU A 664 -11.60 -22.90 -13.52
CA LEU A 664 -11.05 -24.19 -13.10
C LEU A 664 -9.81 -24.05 -12.20
N LEU A 665 -9.40 -22.82 -11.89
CA LEU A 665 -8.14 -22.54 -11.20
C LEU A 665 -8.35 -22.39 -9.69
N GLU A 666 -7.79 -23.33 -8.92
CA GLU A 666 -7.54 -23.12 -7.48
C GLU A 666 -6.35 -22.16 -7.28
N VAL A 667 -5.32 -22.26 -8.13
CA VAL A 667 -4.13 -21.40 -8.15
C VAL A 667 -3.81 -20.99 -9.59
N LYS A 668 -3.57 -19.70 -9.83
CA LYS A 668 -3.23 -19.17 -11.16
C LYS A 668 -1.74 -19.36 -11.45
N ASN A 669 -1.36 -20.56 -11.84
CA ASN A 669 0.02 -20.89 -12.18
C ASN A 669 0.47 -20.17 -13.45
N LYS A 670 1.49 -19.31 -13.35
CA LYS A 670 2.21 -18.76 -14.51
C LYS A 670 3.35 -19.69 -14.89
N TRP A 671 3.89 -19.53 -16.10
CA TRP A 671 5.07 -20.28 -16.53
C TRP A 671 6.22 -20.23 -15.51
N TYR A 672 6.45 -19.08 -14.88
CA TYR A 672 7.52 -18.93 -13.89
C TYR A 672 7.32 -19.86 -12.68
N ASP A 673 6.08 -20.02 -12.23
CA ASP A 673 5.70 -20.88 -11.10
C ASP A 673 5.87 -22.36 -11.46
N LEU A 674 5.69 -22.70 -12.73
CA LEU A 674 5.82 -24.06 -13.25
C LEU A 674 7.24 -24.46 -13.61
N ALA A 675 8.09 -23.50 -13.99
CA ALA A 675 9.37 -23.77 -14.67
C ALA A 675 10.39 -24.56 -13.82
N ASP A 676 10.21 -24.61 -12.51
CA ASP A 676 11.05 -25.36 -11.57
C ASP A 676 10.67 -26.84 -11.45
N PHE A 677 9.46 -27.23 -11.85
CA PHE A 677 9.03 -28.63 -11.84
C PHE A 677 9.59 -29.43 -13.03
N ASP A 678 9.47 -30.75 -12.93
CA ASP A 678 9.75 -31.67 -14.04
C ASP A 678 8.68 -31.55 -15.14
N CYS A 679 9.07 -31.86 -16.39
CA CYS A 679 8.19 -31.65 -17.54
C CYS A 679 6.89 -32.45 -17.44
N GLU A 680 6.93 -33.67 -16.90
CA GLU A 680 5.77 -34.53 -16.63
C GLU A 680 4.73 -33.77 -15.80
N ILE A 681 5.17 -33.22 -14.66
CA ILE A 681 4.30 -32.49 -13.72
C ILE A 681 3.76 -31.23 -14.39
N ILE A 682 4.60 -30.49 -15.12
CA ILE A 682 4.17 -29.27 -15.82
C ILE A 682 3.11 -29.62 -16.88
N MET A 683 3.31 -30.69 -17.65
CA MET A 683 2.35 -31.14 -18.66
C MET A 683 1.02 -31.55 -18.03
N ASP A 684 1.05 -32.32 -16.95
CA ASP A 684 -0.14 -32.73 -16.21
C ASP A 684 -0.93 -31.52 -15.71
N ILE A 685 -0.25 -30.52 -15.15
CA ILE A 685 -0.89 -29.25 -14.73
C ILE A 685 -1.50 -28.53 -15.93
N ILE A 686 -0.77 -28.38 -17.03
CA ILE A 686 -1.25 -27.71 -18.26
C ILE A 686 -2.50 -28.40 -18.82
N ILE A 687 -2.51 -29.73 -18.86
CA ILE A 687 -3.62 -30.53 -19.37
C ILE A 687 -4.83 -30.42 -18.43
N LYS A 688 -4.61 -30.59 -17.11
CA LYS A 688 -5.66 -30.48 -16.08
C LYS A 688 -6.31 -29.10 -16.08
N GLU A 689 -5.51 -28.03 -16.14
CA GLU A 689 -5.97 -26.64 -16.16
C GLU A 689 -6.48 -26.17 -17.54
N ARG A 690 -6.47 -27.05 -18.55
CA ARG A 690 -6.86 -26.74 -19.94
C ARG A 690 -6.16 -25.49 -20.48
N CYS A 691 -4.85 -25.43 -20.28
CA CYS A 691 -4.00 -24.37 -20.80
C CYS A 691 -3.75 -24.51 -22.30
N VAL A 692 -3.51 -23.37 -22.97
CA VAL A 692 -3.09 -23.29 -24.38
C VAL A 692 -1.83 -22.44 -24.52
N GLY A 693 -0.91 -22.87 -25.38
CA GLY A 693 0.32 -22.14 -25.70
C GLY A 693 0.10 -21.07 -26.78
N ILE A 694 0.26 -19.80 -26.42
CA ILE A 694 0.07 -18.65 -27.34
C ILE A 694 1.20 -17.64 -27.20
N CYS A 695 1.41 -16.75 -28.18
CA CYS A 695 2.42 -15.71 -28.09
C CYS A 695 1.91 -14.48 -27.34
N SER A 696 2.80 -13.64 -26.81
CA SER A 696 2.49 -12.43 -26.05
C SER A 696 1.51 -11.48 -26.76
N ASN A 697 1.61 -11.33 -28.09
CA ASN A 697 0.64 -10.54 -28.86
C ASN A 697 -0.75 -11.18 -28.82
N CYS A 698 -0.87 -12.49 -29.08
CA CYS A 698 -2.15 -13.21 -29.03
C CYS A 698 -2.74 -13.21 -27.62
N HIS A 699 -1.90 -13.35 -26.60
CA HIS A 699 -2.33 -13.27 -25.20
C HIS A 699 -2.93 -11.89 -24.87
N SER A 700 -2.31 -10.82 -25.37
CA SER A 700 -2.83 -9.46 -25.21
C SER A 700 -4.14 -9.23 -25.97
N VAL A 701 -4.25 -9.81 -27.17
CA VAL A 701 -5.46 -9.75 -28.01
C VAL A 701 -6.67 -10.37 -27.31
N ILE A 702 -6.55 -11.57 -26.76
CA ILE A 702 -7.66 -12.28 -26.10
C ILE A 702 -8.12 -11.56 -24.84
N GLY A 703 -7.18 -11.02 -24.06
CA GLY A 703 -7.48 -10.29 -22.83
C GLY A 703 -8.00 -8.86 -23.06
N SER A 704 -8.09 -8.42 -24.31
CA SER A 704 -8.38 -7.03 -24.65
C SER A 704 -9.80 -6.78 -25.14
N ARG A 705 -10.30 -5.58 -24.82
CA ARG A 705 -11.54 -5.01 -25.36
C ARG A 705 -11.29 -3.98 -26.47
N PHE A 706 -10.08 -3.87 -27.03
CA PHE A 706 -9.75 -2.90 -28.08
C PHE A 706 -10.62 -3.09 -29.33
N GLN A 707 -10.85 -4.34 -29.76
CA GLN A 707 -11.73 -4.63 -30.90
C GLN A 707 -13.16 -4.09 -30.74
N GLU A 708 -13.64 -3.93 -29.50
CA GLU A 708 -14.99 -3.42 -29.21
C GLU A 708 -15.06 -1.89 -29.30
N VAL A 709 -13.91 -1.21 -29.17
CA VAL A 709 -13.85 0.26 -29.08
C VAL A 709 -12.99 0.90 -30.18
N VAL A 710 -12.45 0.10 -31.12
CA VAL A 710 -11.55 0.57 -32.17
C VAL A 710 -12.21 1.60 -33.08
N GLU A 711 -13.51 1.49 -33.33
CA GLU A 711 -14.31 2.43 -34.12
C GLU A 711 -14.39 3.83 -33.50
N GLU A 712 -14.24 3.95 -32.18
CA GLU A 712 -14.20 5.24 -31.49
C GLU A 712 -12.80 5.86 -31.45
N ILE A 713 -11.78 5.12 -31.88
CA ILE A 713 -10.37 5.52 -31.81
C ILE A 713 -9.81 5.84 -33.19
N VAL A 714 -10.21 5.08 -34.22
CA VAL A 714 -9.67 5.16 -35.57
C VAL A 714 -10.81 5.29 -36.56
N ASN A 715 -10.71 6.24 -37.51
CA ASN A 715 -11.72 6.47 -38.56
C ASN A 715 -11.42 5.72 -39.87
N ASP A 716 -10.61 4.67 -39.82
CA ASP A 716 -10.19 3.89 -40.99
C ASP A 716 -10.92 2.54 -40.98
N SER A 717 -11.90 2.40 -41.88
CA SER A 717 -12.78 1.23 -41.95
C SER A 717 -12.05 -0.06 -42.31
N GLU A 718 -11.00 0.03 -43.13
CA GLU A 718 -10.19 -1.13 -43.50
C GLU A 718 -9.39 -1.63 -42.29
N PHE A 719 -8.73 -0.70 -41.58
CA PHE A 719 -8.01 -1.01 -40.35
C PHE A 719 -8.93 -1.61 -39.27
N ILE A 720 -10.12 -1.03 -39.06
CA ILE A 720 -11.12 -1.55 -38.12
C ILE A 720 -11.49 -2.99 -38.48
N SER A 721 -11.76 -3.27 -39.76
CA SER A 721 -12.14 -4.60 -40.25
C SER A 721 -11.01 -5.60 -40.04
N HIS A 722 -9.76 -5.22 -40.34
CA HIS A 722 -8.59 -6.05 -40.10
C HIS A 722 -8.40 -6.40 -38.61
N VAL A 723 -8.57 -5.44 -37.70
CA VAL A 723 -8.53 -5.69 -36.25
C VAL A 723 -9.57 -6.72 -35.85
N LYS A 724 -10.84 -6.52 -36.23
CA LYS A 724 -11.95 -7.40 -35.86
C LYS A 724 -11.77 -8.82 -36.40
N ILE A 725 -11.40 -8.97 -37.68
CA ILE A 725 -11.14 -10.28 -38.30
C ILE A 725 -9.99 -10.98 -37.59
N LYS A 726 -8.87 -10.28 -37.35
CA LYS A 726 -7.69 -10.84 -36.70
C LYS A 726 -7.98 -11.33 -35.27
N TYR A 727 -8.70 -10.54 -34.47
CA TYR A 727 -9.09 -10.93 -33.11
C TYR A 727 -10.02 -12.14 -33.14
N LYS A 728 -11.05 -12.12 -33.99
CA LYS A 728 -11.99 -13.23 -34.18
C LYS A 728 -11.26 -14.53 -34.55
N THR A 729 -10.40 -14.51 -35.57
CA THR A 729 -9.63 -15.69 -36.00
C THR A 729 -8.72 -16.24 -34.92
N ILE A 730 -8.04 -15.37 -34.15
CA ILE A 730 -7.19 -15.80 -33.03
C ILE A 730 -8.04 -16.50 -31.97
N THR A 731 -9.16 -15.90 -31.56
CA THR A 731 -10.07 -16.46 -30.55
C THR A 731 -10.66 -17.81 -31.00
N GLU A 732 -11.13 -17.92 -32.24
CA GLU A 732 -11.70 -19.15 -32.78
C GLU A 732 -10.69 -20.31 -32.78
N ARG A 733 -9.45 -20.06 -33.25
CA ARG A 733 -8.38 -21.08 -33.26
C ARG A 733 -8.03 -21.56 -31.85
N ILE A 734 -7.99 -20.64 -30.90
CA ILE A 734 -7.68 -20.94 -29.51
C ILE A 734 -8.79 -21.77 -28.87
N ASN A 735 -10.04 -21.38 -29.07
CA ASN A 735 -11.20 -22.10 -28.54
C ASN A 735 -11.39 -23.49 -29.18
N ALA A 736 -10.98 -23.65 -30.45
CA ALA A 736 -11.03 -24.92 -31.17
C ALA A 736 -9.89 -25.88 -30.81
N PHE A 737 -8.82 -25.40 -30.19
CA PHE A 737 -7.64 -26.21 -29.92
C PHE A 737 -7.88 -27.30 -28.87
N ARG A 738 -7.41 -28.51 -29.16
CA ARG A 738 -7.44 -29.66 -28.24
C ARG A 738 -6.07 -30.33 -28.27
N ILE A 739 -5.58 -30.71 -27.09
CA ILE A 739 -4.34 -31.46 -26.95
C ILE A 739 -4.61 -32.93 -27.34
N ASP A 740 -3.82 -33.47 -28.27
CA ASP A 740 -3.90 -34.88 -28.67
C ASP A 740 -3.03 -35.74 -27.75
N MET A 741 -3.65 -36.30 -26.71
CA MET A 741 -2.98 -37.10 -25.69
C MET A 741 -2.22 -38.31 -26.25
N LYS A 742 -2.59 -38.80 -27.43
CA LYS A 742 -1.95 -39.99 -28.03
C LYS A 742 -0.57 -39.71 -28.60
N LYS A 743 -0.20 -38.44 -28.78
CA LYS A 743 1.06 -38.02 -29.44
C LYS A 743 2.09 -37.43 -28.49
N ILE A 744 1.78 -37.33 -27.20
CA ILE A 744 2.64 -36.64 -26.23
C ILE A 744 3.72 -37.59 -25.73
N ASN A 745 4.98 -37.18 -25.83
CA ASN A 745 6.04 -37.80 -25.06
C ASN A 745 6.13 -37.14 -23.67
N PHE A 746 5.75 -37.88 -22.63
CA PHE A 746 5.77 -37.37 -21.26
C PHE A 746 7.17 -37.31 -20.65
N ARG A 747 8.17 -38.04 -21.20
CA ARG A 747 9.47 -38.16 -20.54
C ARG A 747 10.26 -36.84 -20.63
N SER A 748 10.53 -36.23 -19.49
CA SER A 748 11.31 -35.00 -19.40
C SER A 748 12.74 -35.22 -19.91
N PRO A 749 13.24 -34.37 -20.83
CA PRO A 749 14.60 -34.50 -21.35
C PRO A 749 15.67 -34.16 -20.31
N LEU A 750 15.30 -33.51 -19.21
CA LEU A 750 16.22 -33.10 -18.15
C LEU A 750 16.10 -33.94 -16.87
N LYS A 751 15.13 -34.85 -16.81
CA LYS A 751 14.96 -35.72 -15.66
C LYS A 751 16.02 -36.79 -15.72
N LEU A 752 17.01 -36.69 -14.84
CA LEU A 752 17.99 -37.75 -14.68
C LEU A 752 17.24 -39.05 -14.36
N PRO A 753 17.60 -40.18 -15.00
CA PRO A 753 17.02 -41.45 -14.63
C PRO A 753 17.23 -41.67 -13.13
N ILE A 754 16.18 -42.18 -12.47
CA ILE A 754 16.32 -42.58 -11.07
C ILE A 754 17.40 -43.67 -10.98
N THR A 755 18.11 -43.70 -9.85
CA THR A 755 19.21 -44.63 -9.60
C THR A 755 18.83 -46.08 -9.94
N GLU A 756 17.59 -46.46 -9.67
CA GLU A 756 17.00 -47.76 -9.97
C GLU A 756 17.09 -48.18 -11.45
N GLU A 757 16.93 -47.24 -12.40
CA GLU A 757 17.02 -47.52 -13.84
C GLU A 757 18.45 -47.86 -14.26
N TYR A 758 19.45 -47.36 -13.53
CA TYR A 758 20.86 -47.61 -13.82
C TYR A 758 21.37 -48.91 -13.22
N ILE A 759 20.77 -49.44 -12.15
CA ILE A 759 21.22 -50.68 -11.49
C ILE A 759 21.33 -51.84 -12.48
N GLU A 760 20.29 -52.10 -13.28
CA GLU A 760 20.30 -53.22 -14.21
C GLU A 760 21.37 -53.08 -15.29
N LYS A 761 21.46 -51.88 -15.88
CA LYS A 761 22.45 -51.58 -16.92
C LYS A 761 23.88 -51.63 -16.37
N ALA A 762 24.09 -51.12 -15.16
CA ALA A 762 25.39 -51.13 -14.50
C ALA A 762 25.80 -52.56 -14.12
N ILE A 763 24.91 -53.37 -13.55
CA ILE A 763 25.16 -54.80 -13.31
C ILE A 763 25.50 -55.51 -14.63
N SER A 764 24.66 -55.36 -15.66
CA SER A 764 24.91 -55.97 -16.97
C SER A 764 26.27 -55.57 -17.55
N THR A 765 26.64 -54.29 -17.43
CA THR A 765 27.94 -53.76 -17.89
C THR A 765 29.10 -54.32 -17.07
N ILE A 766 28.98 -54.38 -15.74
CA ILE A 766 29.99 -54.97 -14.85
C ILE A 766 30.25 -56.42 -15.23
N PHE A 767 29.19 -57.23 -15.34
CA PHE A 767 29.35 -58.65 -15.60
C PHE A 767 29.73 -58.96 -17.04
N LYS A 768 29.32 -58.16 -18.03
CA LYS A 768 29.80 -58.34 -19.43
C LYS A 768 31.31 -58.12 -19.59
N ASN A 769 31.91 -57.29 -18.74
CA ASN A 769 33.35 -56.95 -18.81
C ASN A 769 34.20 -57.74 -17.80
N LEU A 770 33.60 -58.64 -17.03
CA LEU A 770 34.33 -59.52 -16.15
C LEU A 770 34.79 -60.74 -16.94
N ASP A 771 36.10 -60.92 -17.07
CA ASP A 771 36.74 -62.03 -17.78
C ASP A 771 36.72 -63.33 -16.96
N LEU A 772 35.58 -63.58 -16.31
CA LEU A 772 35.34 -64.71 -15.44
C LEU A 772 34.48 -65.72 -16.21
N ASN A 773 34.61 -67.00 -15.89
CA ASN A 773 33.78 -68.08 -16.43
C ASN A 773 32.32 -67.89 -15.93
N ILE A 774 31.65 -66.85 -16.41
CA ILE A 774 30.36 -66.33 -15.97
C ILE A 774 29.23 -67.34 -16.21
N HIS A 775 29.47 -68.36 -17.04
CA HIS A 775 28.55 -69.48 -17.18
C HIS A 775 28.28 -70.23 -15.85
N GLN A 776 29.11 -70.04 -14.82
CA GLN A 776 28.87 -70.58 -13.47
C GLN A 776 28.36 -69.55 -12.44
N LEU A 777 28.28 -68.26 -12.78
CA LEU A 777 27.57 -67.31 -11.93
C LEU A 777 26.09 -67.57 -12.08
N GLU A 778 25.53 -68.27 -11.11
CA GLU A 778 24.11 -68.60 -11.10
C GLU A 778 23.28 -67.33 -11.29
N LYS A 779 22.32 -67.39 -12.21
CA LYS A 779 21.28 -66.35 -12.41
C LYS A 779 20.66 -65.90 -11.08
N GLU A 780 20.67 -66.79 -10.09
CA GLU A 780 20.30 -66.54 -8.71
C GLU A 780 21.13 -65.42 -8.04
N TYR A 781 22.46 -65.43 -8.16
CA TYR A 781 23.30 -64.38 -7.56
C TYR A 781 23.03 -63.01 -8.20
N LEU A 782 22.88 -62.93 -9.53
CA LEU A 782 22.56 -61.66 -10.20
C LEU A 782 21.20 -61.11 -9.76
N ASN A 783 20.20 -61.99 -9.61
CA ASN A 783 18.90 -61.61 -9.06
C ASN A 783 19.01 -61.15 -7.60
N LYS A 784 19.79 -61.86 -6.77
CA LYS A 784 20.04 -61.49 -5.37
C LYS A 784 20.72 -60.13 -5.27
N LEU A 785 21.73 -59.88 -6.10
CA LEU A 785 22.45 -58.60 -6.19
C LEU A 785 21.51 -57.45 -6.59
N LYS A 786 20.70 -57.65 -7.63
CA LYS A 786 19.72 -56.67 -8.10
C LYS A 786 18.69 -56.34 -7.02
N ASN A 787 18.10 -57.36 -6.38
CA ASN A 787 17.12 -57.16 -5.32
C ASN A 787 17.72 -56.41 -4.13
N ARG A 788 18.95 -56.78 -3.73
CA ARG A 788 19.66 -56.11 -2.64
C ARG A 788 19.96 -54.65 -2.96
N CYS A 789 20.26 -54.31 -4.21
CA CYS A 789 20.40 -52.92 -4.63
C CYS A 789 19.10 -52.12 -4.43
N TYR A 790 17.95 -52.68 -4.81
CA TYR A 790 16.66 -52.00 -4.62
C TYR A 790 16.30 -51.83 -3.15
N GLU A 791 16.56 -52.83 -2.30
CA GLU A 791 16.37 -52.73 -0.85
C GLU A 791 17.22 -51.62 -0.23
N ILE A 792 18.48 -51.50 -0.65
CA ILE A 792 19.37 -50.40 -0.20
C ILE A 792 18.79 -49.07 -0.65
N LEU A 793 18.41 -48.94 -1.92
CA LEU A 793 17.88 -47.68 -2.44
C LEU A 793 16.60 -47.29 -1.70
N GLN A 794 15.63 -48.19 -1.54
CA GLN A 794 14.37 -47.96 -0.83
C GLN A 794 14.55 -47.39 0.59
N GLN A 795 15.64 -47.74 1.28
CA GLN A 795 15.96 -47.24 2.62
C GLN A 795 16.60 -45.84 2.62
N ILE A 796 16.96 -45.29 1.46
CA ILE A 796 17.52 -43.95 1.31
C ILE A 796 16.39 -42.98 0.90
N PRO A 797 16.18 -41.86 1.59
CA PRO A 797 15.21 -40.83 1.17
C PRO A 797 15.50 -40.32 -0.26
N LEU A 798 14.47 -40.03 -1.05
CA LEU A 798 14.63 -39.57 -2.43
C LEU A 798 15.43 -38.27 -2.53
N GLU A 799 15.27 -37.38 -1.54
CA GLU A 799 15.99 -36.11 -1.43
C GLU A 799 17.50 -36.36 -1.35
N ASP A 800 17.92 -37.31 -0.50
CA ASP A 800 19.32 -37.70 -0.37
C ASP A 800 19.86 -38.30 -1.67
N ARG A 801 19.05 -39.07 -2.41
CA ARG A 801 19.47 -39.65 -3.70
C ARG A 801 19.66 -38.58 -4.76
N SER A 802 18.74 -37.60 -4.81
CA SER A 802 18.72 -36.53 -5.82
C SER A 802 19.93 -35.60 -5.78
N LEU A 803 20.62 -35.53 -4.63
CA LEU A 803 21.85 -34.75 -4.44
C LEU A 803 23.09 -35.40 -5.06
N ARG A 804 22.98 -36.62 -5.59
CA ARG A 804 24.09 -37.43 -6.07
C ARG A 804 23.86 -37.81 -7.52
N ASP A 805 24.95 -38.00 -8.25
CA ASP A 805 24.89 -38.55 -9.60
C ASP A 805 24.27 -39.96 -9.53
N PRO A 806 23.11 -40.22 -10.18
CA PRO A 806 22.42 -41.49 -10.05
C PRO A 806 23.23 -42.67 -10.61
N TYR A 807 24.08 -42.44 -11.60
CA TYR A 807 24.92 -43.48 -12.17
C TYR A 807 26.09 -43.84 -11.23
N VAL A 808 26.73 -42.84 -10.63
CA VAL A 808 27.73 -43.06 -9.58
C VAL A 808 27.12 -43.77 -8.39
N LEU A 809 25.98 -43.26 -7.87
CA LEU A 809 25.27 -43.86 -6.75
C LEU A 809 24.88 -45.32 -7.05
N SER A 810 24.47 -45.63 -8.27
CA SER A 810 24.19 -47.01 -8.69
C SER A 810 25.42 -47.92 -8.58
N GLY A 811 26.56 -47.46 -9.09
CA GLY A 811 27.82 -48.20 -8.97
C GLY A 811 28.22 -48.45 -7.51
N VAL A 812 28.06 -47.44 -6.65
CA VAL A 812 28.34 -47.56 -5.21
C VAL A 812 27.34 -48.49 -4.50
N THR A 813 26.06 -48.40 -4.85
CA THR A 813 25.02 -49.29 -4.32
C THR A 813 25.26 -50.74 -4.71
N ILE A 814 25.67 -51.02 -5.95
CA ILE A 814 26.02 -52.37 -6.42
C ILE A 814 27.19 -52.95 -5.61
N TYR A 815 28.22 -52.13 -5.37
CA TYR A 815 29.36 -52.53 -4.55
C TYR A 815 28.96 -52.86 -3.10
N LEU A 816 28.12 -52.02 -2.49
CA LEU A 816 27.61 -52.27 -1.15
C LEU A 816 26.74 -53.53 -1.11
N ALA A 817 25.87 -53.72 -2.10
CA ALA A 817 25.00 -54.89 -2.21
C ALA A 817 25.80 -56.20 -2.26
N ASP A 818 26.85 -56.26 -3.09
CA ASP A 818 27.76 -57.41 -3.15
C ASP A 818 28.41 -57.70 -1.78
N ARG A 819 28.86 -56.65 -1.07
CA ARG A 819 29.43 -56.82 0.26
C ARG A 819 28.44 -57.34 1.29
N LEU A 820 27.21 -56.85 1.28
CA LEU A 820 26.17 -57.35 2.18
C LEU A 820 25.84 -58.82 1.89
N ILE A 821 25.69 -59.19 0.62
CA ILE A 821 25.45 -60.58 0.20
C ILE A 821 26.60 -61.49 0.63
N ALA A 822 27.84 -61.03 0.47
CA ALA A 822 29.03 -61.76 0.87
C ALA A 822 29.05 -62.02 2.39
N ILE A 823 28.71 -61.01 3.19
CA ILE A 823 28.58 -61.14 4.65
C ILE A 823 27.47 -62.14 5.02
N GLU A 824 26.29 -62.02 4.42
CA GLU A 824 25.13 -62.90 4.68
C GLU A 824 25.39 -64.35 4.29
N SER A 825 26.21 -64.58 3.27
CA SER A 825 26.46 -65.91 2.70
C SER A 825 27.78 -66.53 3.20
N GLY A 826 28.56 -65.83 4.01
CA GLY A 826 29.87 -66.30 4.49
C GLY A 826 30.95 -66.39 3.42
N PHE A 827 30.80 -65.67 2.29
CA PHE A 827 31.76 -65.67 1.19
C PHE A 827 32.55 -64.36 1.10
N LYS A 828 33.60 -64.36 0.28
CA LYS A 828 34.38 -63.14 -0.01
C LYS A 828 33.61 -62.29 -1.04
N PRO A 829 33.51 -60.95 -0.88
CA PRO A 829 32.89 -60.08 -1.87
C PRO A 829 33.59 -60.21 -3.21
N PHE A 830 32.79 -60.28 -4.25
CA PHE A 830 33.24 -60.55 -5.62
C PHE A 830 33.69 -59.27 -6.31
N LEU A 831 32.99 -58.16 -6.06
CA LEU A 831 33.24 -56.88 -6.69
C LEU A 831 34.13 -56.02 -5.80
N THR A 832 35.20 -55.49 -6.37
CA THR A 832 36.04 -54.48 -5.71
C THR A 832 35.64 -53.09 -6.18
N GLN A 833 35.84 -52.08 -5.33
CA GLN A 833 35.61 -50.68 -5.68
C GLN A 833 36.42 -50.28 -6.94
N ASN A 834 37.69 -50.69 -7.01
CA ASN A 834 38.54 -50.43 -8.18
C ASN A 834 37.92 -51.02 -9.45
N LEU A 835 37.49 -52.27 -9.39
CA LEU A 835 36.89 -52.97 -10.51
C LEU A 835 35.65 -52.26 -11.03
N ILE A 836 34.69 -51.92 -10.16
CA ILE A 836 33.46 -51.22 -10.56
C ILE A 836 33.79 -49.83 -11.10
N SER A 837 34.67 -49.08 -10.42
CA SER A 837 35.07 -47.73 -10.87
C SER A 837 35.69 -47.77 -12.26
N LYS A 838 36.54 -48.77 -12.54
CA LYS A 838 37.17 -48.94 -13.85
C LYS A 838 36.16 -49.34 -14.92
N ILE A 839 35.29 -50.32 -14.66
CA ILE A 839 34.33 -50.82 -15.65
C ILE A 839 33.26 -49.77 -15.97
N LEU A 840 32.73 -49.10 -14.95
CA LEU A 840 31.69 -48.08 -15.13
C LEU A 840 32.24 -46.70 -15.47
N ASN A 841 33.57 -46.54 -15.52
CA ASN A 841 34.26 -45.26 -15.70
C ASN A 841 33.82 -44.19 -14.68
N ILE A 842 33.75 -44.59 -13.41
CA ILE A 842 33.39 -43.70 -12.29
C ILE A 842 34.68 -43.21 -11.62
N ASP A 843 34.75 -41.92 -11.33
CA ASP A 843 35.86 -41.35 -10.55
C ASP A 843 35.93 -41.99 -9.14
N ARG A 844 37.11 -42.52 -8.80
CA ARG A 844 37.30 -43.25 -7.53
C ARG A 844 37.13 -42.38 -6.29
N SER A 845 37.39 -41.08 -6.38
CA SER A 845 37.25 -40.17 -5.23
C SER A 845 35.77 -39.96 -4.91
N ASN A 846 34.95 -39.70 -5.93
CA ASN A 846 33.49 -39.61 -5.79
C ASN A 846 32.88 -40.93 -5.32
N PHE A 847 33.37 -42.07 -5.85
CA PHE A 847 32.94 -43.38 -5.40
C PHE A 847 33.24 -43.59 -3.90
N SER A 848 34.47 -43.29 -3.47
CA SER A 848 34.92 -43.44 -2.09
C SER A 848 34.12 -42.57 -1.13
N ASP A 849 33.85 -41.33 -1.52
CA ASP A 849 33.09 -40.38 -0.70
C ASP A 849 31.66 -40.88 -0.45
N ILE A 850 30.93 -41.23 -1.51
CA ILE A 850 29.56 -41.75 -1.39
C ILE A 850 29.55 -43.08 -0.61
N TYR A 851 30.52 -43.96 -0.84
CA TYR A 851 30.58 -45.23 -0.13
C TYR A 851 30.86 -45.03 1.36
N ASN A 852 31.93 -44.33 1.72
CA ASN A 852 32.41 -44.26 3.10
C ASN A 852 31.60 -43.27 3.95
N ASN A 853 31.24 -42.11 3.38
CA ASN A 853 30.62 -41.03 4.15
C ASN A 853 29.09 -41.08 4.11
N PHE A 854 28.51 -41.78 3.14
CA PHE A 854 27.05 -41.81 2.98
C PHE A 854 26.42 -43.20 3.14
N LEU A 855 26.84 -44.21 2.37
CA LEU A 855 26.19 -45.52 2.42
C LEU A 855 26.67 -46.38 3.60
N THR A 856 27.98 -46.44 3.86
CA THR A 856 28.56 -47.26 4.93
C THR A 856 27.93 -46.94 6.29
N PRO A 857 27.81 -45.68 6.75
CA PRO A 857 27.23 -45.36 8.05
C PRO A 857 25.76 -45.78 8.20
N LYS A 858 25.02 -45.90 7.09
CA LYS A 858 23.60 -46.27 7.08
C LYS A 858 23.39 -47.79 7.08
N PHE A 859 24.22 -48.55 6.35
CA PHE A 859 23.95 -49.96 6.06
C PHE A 859 24.96 -50.93 6.65
N LEU A 860 26.20 -50.49 6.82
CA LEU A 860 27.25 -51.26 7.47
C LEU A 860 27.40 -50.66 8.86
N ASN A 861 26.72 -51.27 9.83
CA ASN A 861 27.03 -51.00 11.22
C ASN A 861 28.45 -51.55 11.47
N THR A 862 29.46 -50.75 11.15
CA THR A 862 30.89 -51.10 11.16
C THR A 862 31.27 -51.73 12.49
N LYS A 863 30.65 -51.24 13.58
CA LYS A 863 30.80 -51.75 14.94
C LYS A 863 30.17 -53.12 15.22
N GLN A 864 29.24 -53.59 14.40
CA GLN A 864 28.60 -54.90 14.54
C GLN A 864 29.32 -55.94 13.68
N ILE A 865 29.68 -55.58 12.44
CA ILE A 865 30.39 -56.50 11.52
C ILE A 865 31.81 -56.80 12.00
N GLU A 866 32.54 -55.81 12.52
CA GLU A 866 33.84 -56.07 13.16
C GLU A 866 33.68 -56.93 14.41
N TYR A 867 32.60 -56.73 15.17
CA TYR A 867 32.31 -57.53 16.36
C TYR A 867 31.98 -58.98 16.01
N ASP A 868 31.15 -59.23 14.99
CA ASP A 868 30.78 -60.57 14.56
C ASP A 868 31.99 -61.32 13.97
N ARG A 869 32.88 -60.63 13.23
CA ARG A 869 34.17 -61.18 12.77
C ARG A 869 35.10 -61.52 13.93
N ILE A 870 35.14 -60.69 14.97
CA ILE A 870 35.90 -60.99 16.19
C ILE A 870 35.30 -62.21 16.87
N ILE A 871 33.96 -62.32 17.00
CA ILE A 871 33.31 -63.50 17.58
C ILE A 871 33.66 -64.76 16.80
N GLU A 872 33.59 -64.72 15.46
CA GLU A 872 33.85 -65.88 14.62
C GLU A 872 35.31 -66.31 14.66
N TYR A 873 36.25 -65.35 14.61
CA TYR A 873 37.67 -65.60 14.86
C TYR A 873 37.93 -66.23 16.24
N LEU A 874 37.26 -65.72 17.28
CA LEU A 874 37.37 -66.24 18.65
C LEU A 874 36.75 -67.63 18.83
N LYS A 875 35.71 -67.96 18.05
CA LYS A 875 35.12 -69.30 18.00
C LYS A 875 36.08 -70.30 17.35
N ILE A 876 36.78 -69.90 16.28
CA ILE A 876 37.76 -70.74 15.57
C ILE A 876 39.00 -71.00 16.44
N GLN A 877 39.47 -69.99 17.18
CA GLN A 877 40.72 -70.09 17.95
C GLN A 877 40.55 -70.71 19.36
N GLY A 878 39.33 -71.05 19.78
CA GLY A 878 39.12 -71.75 21.04
C GLY A 878 39.57 -70.95 22.27
N LYS A 879 38.97 -69.77 22.47
CA LYS A 879 39.18 -68.78 23.56
C LYS A 879 40.43 -67.90 23.38
N ALA A 880 40.26 -66.58 23.44
CA ALA A 880 41.36 -65.62 23.51
C ALA A 880 41.29 -64.78 24.80
N SER A 881 42.45 -64.31 25.24
CA SER A 881 42.59 -63.38 26.36
C SER A 881 42.03 -61.99 26.03
N ARG A 882 41.67 -61.21 27.06
CA ARG A 882 41.22 -59.82 26.88
C ARG A 882 42.24 -58.96 26.16
N GLN A 883 43.53 -59.24 26.36
CA GLN A 883 44.64 -58.50 25.78
C GLN A 883 44.84 -58.82 24.29
N GLU A 884 44.67 -60.07 23.88
CA GLU A 884 44.66 -60.46 22.46
C GLU A 884 43.49 -59.81 21.70
N ILE A 885 42.31 -59.76 22.33
CA ILE A 885 41.14 -59.08 21.77
C ILE A 885 41.37 -57.57 21.69
N GLY A 886 42.00 -56.97 22.71
CA GLY A 886 42.39 -55.55 22.69
C GLY A 886 43.39 -55.21 21.58
N ASN A 887 44.32 -56.13 21.29
CA ASN A 887 45.29 -55.97 20.20
C ASN A 887 44.66 -56.17 18.82
N LEU A 888 43.70 -57.09 18.68
CA LEU A 888 42.93 -57.32 17.44
C LEU A 888 42.01 -56.15 17.06
N ILE A 889 41.44 -55.45 18.05
CA ILE A 889 40.45 -54.38 17.84
C ILE A 889 41.09 -53.05 17.42
N GLY A 890 42.39 -52.85 17.67
CA GLY A 890 43.10 -51.60 17.33
C GLY A 890 42.56 -50.36 18.08
N ARG A 891 43.34 -49.27 18.07
CA ARG A 891 43.06 -48.07 18.90
C ARG A 891 41.80 -47.27 18.51
N SER A 892 41.08 -47.62 17.44
CA SER A 892 39.93 -46.87 16.91
C SER A 892 38.57 -47.27 17.49
N LEU A 893 38.47 -48.39 18.21
CA LEU A 893 37.21 -48.88 18.80
C LEU A 893 37.40 -49.13 20.30
N LYS A 894 36.97 -48.18 21.15
CA LYS A 894 36.78 -48.48 22.58
C LYS A 894 35.57 -49.42 22.71
N PRO A 895 35.70 -50.66 23.23
CA PRO A 895 34.55 -51.51 23.45
C PRO A 895 33.69 -50.91 24.56
N THR A 896 32.40 -50.70 24.32
CA THR A 896 31.46 -50.43 25.42
C THR A 896 31.42 -51.64 26.33
N TYR A 897 31.54 -51.42 27.64
CA TYR A 897 31.57 -52.43 28.71
C TYR A 897 30.50 -53.53 28.58
N ARG A 898 29.30 -53.16 28.08
CA ARG A 898 28.18 -54.07 27.81
C ARG A 898 28.54 -55.24 26.86
N ARG A 899 29.39 -54.99 25.85
CA ARG A 899 29.76 -55.99 24.83
C ARG A 899 30.83 -56.96 25.32
N LEU A 900 31.78 -56.50 26.14
CA LEU A 900 32.74 -57.39 26.82
C LEU A 900 32.03 -58.37 27.76
N LEU A 901 30.94 -57.93 28.41
CA LEU A 901 30.10 -58.78 29.25
C LEU A 901 29.33 -59.86 28.45
N GLU A 902 28.90 -59.57 27.22
CA GLU A 902 28.24 -60.56 26.36
C GLU A 902 29.21 -61.64 25.88
N LEU A 903 30.43 -61.28 25.47
CA LEU A 903 31.47 -62.23 25.10
C LEU A 903 31.92 -63.11 26.28
N GLU A 904 31.95 -62.54 27.48
CA GLU A 904 32.20 -63.27 28.73
C GLU A 904 31.06 -64.26 29.04
N LYS A 905 29.79 -63.86 28.85
CA LYS A 905 28.62 -64.74 29.00
C LYS A 905 28.61 -65.90 28.00
N LEU A 906 29.10 -65.70 26.78
CA LEU A 906 29.22 -66.74 25.76
C LEU A 906 30.41 -67.69 25.99
N GLY A 907 31.20 -67.50 27.07
CA GLY A 907 32.35 -68.34 27.40
C GLY A 907 33.56 -68.16 26.48
N LEU A 908 33.56 -67.10 25.65
CA LEU A 908 34.58 -66.84 24.64
C LEU A 908 35.80 -66.07 25.21
N ILE A 909 35.65 -65.44 26.39
CA ILE A 909 36.70 -64.67 27.07
C ILE A 909 36.78 -65.09 28.55
N LYS A 910 38.01 -65.25 29.08
CA LYS A 910 38.25 -65.49 30.52
C LYS A 910 38.38 -64.16 31.28
N ARG A 911 37.75 -64.08 32.46
CA ARG A 911 37.88 -62.96 33.39
C ARG A 911 39.22 -63.05 34.12
N GLU A 912 40.17 -62.19 33.77
CA GLU A 912 41.39 -62.03 34.59
C GLU A 912 41.03 -61.29 35.87
N ARG A 913 41.13 -61.99 37.01
CA ARG A 913 41.05 -61.39 38.34
C ARG A 913 42.43 -60.81 38.65
N ASN A 914 42.47 -59.49 38.88
CA ASN A 914 43.52 -58.69 39.56
C ASN A 914 44.15 -57.59 38.69
N ASN A 915 43.58 -56.38 38.74
CA ASN A 915 44.36 -55.15 38.91
C ASN A 915 43.44 -53.96 39.28
N PRO A 916 43.68 -53.26 40.41
CA PRO A 916 42.94 -52.06 40.78
C PRO A 916 43.49 -50.83 40.02
N ILE A 917 42.62 -50.13 39.30
CA ILE A 917 42.94 -48.88 38.60
C ILE A 917 42.86 -47.73 39.61
N SER A 918 44.02 -47.31 40.12
CA SER A 918 44.19 -46.03 40.83
C SER A 918 45.33 -45.25 40.18
N ASN A 919 44.98 -44.27 39.33
CA ASN A 919 45.72 -43.04 39.02
C ASN A 919 45.39 -42.54 37.61
N ILE A 920 44.33 -41.74 37.48
CA ILE A 920 44.25 -40.68 36.46
C ILE A 920 43.56 -39.48 37.13
N SER A 921 44.37 -38.57 37.67
CA SER A 921 43.97 -37.22 38.02
C SER A 921 44.47 -36.27 36.93
N GLY A 922 43.55 -35.73 36.14
CA GLY A 922 43.82 -34.72 35.12
C GLY A 922 42.58 -33.87 34.92
N LYS A 923 42.64 -32.62 35.40
CA LYS A 923 41.57 -31.62 35.33
C LYS A 923 41.28 -31.24 33.88
N GLY A 924 40.00 -31.21 33.51
CA GLY A 924 39.48 -30.67 32.25
C GLY A 924 37.95 -30.68 32.28
N SER A 925 37.35 -29.50 32.20
CA SER A 925 35.99 -29.13 32.59
C SER A 925 34.83 -29.73 31.78
N SER A 926 33.79 -30.09 32.54
CA SER A 926 32.34 -29.95 32.27
C SER A 926 31.79 -30.36 30.89
N TYR A 927 31.11 -31.50 30.82
CA TYR A 927 29.78 -31.67 30.21
C TYR A 927 29.30 -33.11 30.46
N THR A 928 28.58 -33.35 31.57
CA THR A 928 27.78 -34.57 31.77
C THR A 928 26.67 -34.26 32.77
N TYR A 929 25.52 -33.84 32.24
CA TYR A 929 24.20 -34.07 32.80
C TYR A 929 23.26 -34.32 31.60
N TRP A 930 22.31 -35.23 31.77
CA TRP A 930 21.36 -35.80 30.79
C TRP A 930 21.80 -37.09 30.09
N LEU A 931 21.49 -38.23 30.73
CA LEU A 931 20.66 -39.30 30.13
C LEU A 931 20.46 -40.45 31.14
N ILE A 932 19.37 -40.35 31.90
CA ILE A 932 18.57 -41.49 32.34
C ILE A 932 17.19 -41.28 31.71
N ALA A 933 16.93 -42.02 30.64
CA ALA A 933 15.63 -42.45 30.14
C ALA A 933 15.91 -43.63 29.18
#